data_AF-A0A959H6M8-F1
#
_entry.id   AF-A0A959H6M8-F1
#
_cell.length_a   1.000
_cell.length_b   1.000
_cell.length_c   1.000
_cell.angle_alpha   90.00
_cell.angle_beta   90.00
_cell.angle_gamma   90.00
#
_symmetry.space_group_name_H-M   'P 1'
#
loop_
_entity.id
_entity.type
_entity.pdbx_description
1 polymer ?
#
loop_
_entity_poly.entity_id
_entity_poly.type
_entity_poly.pdbx_seq_one_letter_code
_entity_poly.pdbx_strand_id
1 'polypeptide(L)'
;TPQFGNSKEILSTSDMLEEVLGEHDRLIDYRWVVRSRLFDVLIGDWDRHDDQWRWAEIDEGKYEYYRPIPRDRDQAFCKYDGLLLGIARGTAPDIKKLMVFKGNTKRIQWLVYNARHFDKSFLTGADWSTWEEEVRRIQAAVTDERIEAAFRQAWPPEVYALNGAEIVEKLKSRRDNLMEMARAYYKYISQKVEVVGTSEKDLFTIERLVGGQTRVRVYDTNDKGEKEFLFFGRTFEYDETKEIIFYGLDDDDIFEVTGKAEKAIPIRIVGGLGDDTFTDESEIPETDRQIIYYDTGKENNKVKLGKESVAKYKKDPKYNIYNRRTVDHNFNYSSILPSAGFNPDDGPLLGLFGQYTTYGFKKSPYASQHNLTANVALATGGIAINYYSEFIDLFGKWELSLDAAYQTPLYSINYYGLGNDSVNPEAEVDDGSLDFNRVKQRLFRLVPAITRRLNSQSRFAIGPTFESIQIERTGDRYIAVDSVVAELGEGFFDGQEFLGVQMVLDYRNMDNPALPARGIGLFVDVGYKHRLDDIDKSFPYLNASFSAYQHLDRARHLVFATRVGFQHRFTDEYEFYQGATLSGPGPDANFRGFRRNRFIGNTAFYQNIDLRLKLVSSENPTLPFSVGITGGFDHGRVWLEGEDSDTWHYAYGGGLWFSPFDMFVVNASIFRGDGKANRINVTGAFFF
;
A
#
# COMPACT_ATOMS: atom_id res chain seq x y z
N THR A 1 11.09 -10.75 -42.75
CA THR A 1 12.52 -10.87 -42.33
C THR A 1 12.82 -12.28 -41.81
N PRO A 2 13.81 -13.02 -42.37
CA PRO A 2 14.06 -14.43 -42.02
C PRO A 2 14.35 -14.69 -40.53
N GLN A 3 14.95 -13.72 -39.85
CA GLN A 3 15.29 -13.79 -38.43
C GLN A 3 14.07 -13.68 -37.50
N PHE A 4 12.91 -13.25 -38.03
CA PHE A 4 11.65 -13.05 -37.29
C PHE A 4 10.50 -13.86 -37.92
N GLY A 5 10.80 -15.09 -38.36
CA GLY A 5 9.77 -16.00 -38.88
C GLY A 5 9.16 -15.61 -40.22
N ASN A 6 9.84 -14.75 -41.01
CA ASN A 6 9.33 -14.22 -42.29
C ASN A 6 8.01 -13.45 -42.16
N SER A 7 7.79 -12.79 -41.02
CA SER A 7 6.61 -11.96 -40.81
C SER A 7 6.42 -10.88 -41.88
N LYS A 8 5.16 -10.65 -42.24
CA LYS A 8 4.69 -9.64 -43.22
C LYS A 8 4.86 -8.23 -42.65
N GLU A 9 4.51 -8.05 -41.38
CA GLU A 9 4.58 -6.79 -40.67
C GLU A 9 5.04 -6.97 -39.20
N ILE A 10 5.76 -5.97 -38.67
CA ILE A 10 6.21 -5.95 -37.28
C ILE A 10 5.58 -4.74 -36.59
N LEU A 11 4.65 -5.02 -35.67
CA LEU A 11 3.86 -4.01 -34.97
C LEU A 11 4.43 -3.67 -33.59
N SER A 12 4.13 -2.46 -33.10
CA SER A 12 4.24 -2.17 -31.68
C SER A 12 3.13 -2.89 -30.89
N THR A 13 3.27 -3.00 -29.57
CA THR A 13 2.20 -3.58 -28.73
C THR A 13 0.92 -2.74 -28.77
N SER A 14 1.02 -1.42 -29.03
CA SER A 14 -0.17 -0.57 -29.17
C SER A 14 -0.92 -0.89 -30.45
N ASP A 15 -0.20 -0.88 -31.58
CA ASP A 15 -0.82 -1.11 -32.89
C ASP A 15 -1.39 -2.54 -32.96
N MET A 16 -0.66 -3.53 -32.47
CA MET A 16 -1.17 -4.92 -32.41
C MET A 16 -2.43 -5.06 -31.54
N LEU A 17 -2.54 -4.29 -30.44
CA LEU A 17 -3.75 -4.30 -29.62
C LEU A 17 -4.95 -3.69 -30.36
N GLU A 18 -4.73 -2.68 -31.21
CA GLU A 18 -5.79 -2.12 -32.06
C GLU A 18 -6.30 -3.17 -33.06
N GLU A 19 -5.40 -3.97 -33.65
CA GLU A 19 -5.78 -5.07 -34.55
C GLU A 19 -6.56 -6.17 -33.81
N VAL A 20 -6.00 -6.73 -32.72
CA VAL A 20 -6.58 -7.87 -32.00
C VAL A 20 -7.88 -7.54 -31.27
N LEU A 21 -8.04 -6.30 -30.81
CA LEU A 21 -9.31 -5.85 -30.24
C LEU A 21 -10.27 -5.35 -31.31
N GLY A 22 -9.83 -5.10 -32.54
CA GLY A 22 -10.66 -4.54 -33.60
C GLY A 22 -11.44 -5.58 -34.39
N GLU A 23 -10.86 -6.76 -34.65
CA GLU A 23 -11.43 -7.78 -35.56
C GLU A 23 -11.30 -9.20 -34.97
N HIS A 24 -12.31 -10.05 -35.20
CA HIS A 24 -12.36 -11.42 -34.66
C HIS A 24 -11.31 -12.39 -35.22
N ASP A 25 -10.74 -12.12 -36.40
CA ASP A 25 -9.79 -13.03 -37.07
C ASP A 25 -8.31 -12.72 -36.76
N ARG A 26 -8.06 -11.71 -35.91
CA ARG A 26 -6.75 -11.26 -35.41
C ARG A 26 -6.48 -11.87 -34.04
N LEU A 27 -5.56 -12.83 -33.97
CA LEU A 27 -5.42 -13.71 -32.79
C LEU A 27 -4.03 -13.66 -32.17
N ILE A 28 -3.98 -13.79 -30.85
CA ILE A 28 -2.72 -14.00 -30.12
C ILE A 28 -2.28 -15.46 -30.24
N ASP A 29 -1.04 -15.70 -30.66
CA ASP A 29 -0.43 -17.03 -30.52
C ASP A 29 -0.03 -17.27 -29.05
N TYR A 30 -1.01 -17.69 -28.24
CA TYR A 30 -0.84 -17.92 -26.81
C TYR A 30 0.33 -18.86 -26.49
N ARG A 31 0.56 -19.89 -27.33
CA ARG A 31 1.66 -20.84 -27.15
C ARG A 31 3.01 -20.14 -27.31
N TRP A 32 3.14 -19.24 -28.27
CA TRP A 32 4.35 -18.44 -28.47
C TRP A 32 4.56 -17.41 -27.35
N VAL A 33 3.50 -16.77 -26.85
CA VAL A 33 3.57 -15.87 -25.69
C VAL A 33 4.06 -16.64 -24.46
N VAL A 34 3.45 -17.80 -24.14
CA VAL A 34 3.84 -18.66 -23.02
C VAL A 34 5.31 -19.05 -23.12
N ARG A 35 5.78 -19.53 -24.27
CA ARG A 35 7.20 -19.87 -24.48
C ARG A 35 8.12 -18.67 -24.22
N SER A 36 7.76 -17.49 -24.72
CA SER A 36 8.58 -16.29 -24.58
C SER A 36 8.69 -15.85 -23.13
N ARG A 37 7.56 -15.85 -22.40
CA ARG A 37 7.53 -15.51 -20.97
C ARG A 37 8.23 -16.55 -20.10
N LEU A 38 8.11 -17.84 -20.42
CA LEU A 38 8.86 -18.90 -19.73
C LEU A 38 10.37 -18.77 -19.96
N PHE A 39 10.80 -18.32 -21.15
CA PHE A 39 12.21 -18.03 -21.41
C PHE A 39 12.72 -16.84 -20.58
N ASP A 40 11.93 -15.78 -20.42
CA ASP A 40 12.27 -14.67 -19.53
C ASP A 40 12.43 -15.12 -18.07
N VAL A 41 11.51 -15.97 -17.61
CA VAL A 41 11.62 -16.62 -16.28
C VAL A 41 12.90 -17.44 -16.19
N LEU A 42 13.25 -18.21 -17.23
CA LEU A 42 14.46 -19.03 -17.25
C LEU A 42 15.73 -18.20 -17.04
N ILE A 43 15.89 -17.09 -17.76
CA ILE A 43 17.07 -16.21 -17.66
C ILE A 43 16.98 -15.17 -16.53
N GLY A 44 15.83 -15.11 -15.85
CA GLY A 44 15.59 -14.20 -14.72
C GLY A 44 15.43 -12.74 -15.15
N ASP A 45 14.90 -12.49 -16.35
CA ASP A 45 14.66 -11.16 -16.87
C ASP A 45 13.30 -10.63 -16.37
N TRP A 46 13.36 -9.78 -15.34
CA TRP A 46 12.18 -9.27 -14.65
C TRP A 46 11.57 -8.04 -15.33
N ASP A 47 12.36 -7.28 -16.09
CA ASP A 47 11.95 -6.03 -16.68
C ASP A 47 11.29 -6.30 -18.02
N ARG A 48 9.98 -6.58 -17.94
CA ARG A 48 9.11 -6.86 -19.08
C ARG A 48 7.91 -5.93 -19.08
N HIS A 49 7.78 -5.11 -20.11
CA HIS A 49 6.66 -4.20 -20.38
C HIS A 49 6.46 -4.02 -21.89
N ASP A 50 5.33 -3.42 -22.29
CA ASP A 50 4.87 -3.35 -23.69
C ASP A 50 5.92 -2.88 -24.71
N ASP A 51 6.78 -1.92 -24.35
CA ASP A 51 7.76 -1.34 -25.28
C ASP A 51 8.91 -2.30 -25.62
N GLN A 52 9.13 -3.30 -24.76
CA GLN A 52 10.12 -4.36 -24.95
C GLN A 52 9.60 -5.50 -25.83
N TRP A 53 8.36 -5.39 -26.29
CA TRP A 53 7.76 -6.32 -27.24
C TRP A 53 7.52 -5.64 -28.57
N ARG A 54 7.79 -6.39 -29.63
CA ARG A 54 7.21 -6.20 -30.96
C ARG A 54 6.40 -7.42 -31.30
N TRP A 55 5.56 -7.32 -32.32
CA TRP A 55 4.68 -8.41 -32.69
C TRP A 55 4.84 -8.70 -34.17
N ALA A 56 5.21 -9.93 -34.48
CA ALA A 56 5.20 -10.44 -35.84
C ALA A 56 3.78 -10.90 -36.19
N GLU A 57 3.21 -10.33 -37.26
CA GLU A 57 2.01 -10.85 -37.91
C GLU A 57 2.38 -12.09 -38.75
N ILE A 58 1.64 -13.18 -38.55
CA ILE A 58 1.78 -14.44 -39.25
C ILE A 58 0.42 -14.81 -39.85
N ASP A 59 0.35 -14.69 -41.18
CA ASP A 59 -0.82 -15.10 -41.95
C ASP A 59 -0.91 -16.64 -42.01
N GLU A 60 -2.00 -17.19 -41.47
CA GLU A 60 -2.38 -18.60 -41.56
C GLU A 60 -3.74 -18.77 -42.28
N GLY A 61 -3.94 -18.03 -43.38
CA GLY A 61 -5.05 -18.19 -44.30
C GLY A 61 -6.27 -17.33 -43.94
N LYS A 62 -7.20 -17.85 -43.14
CA LYS A 62 -8.36 -17.07 -42.66
C LYS A 62 -8.00 -16.22 -41.43
N TYR A 63 -6.87 -16.49 -40.79
CA TYR A 63 -6.52 -15.93 -39.49
C TYR A 63 -5.14 -15.31 -39.54
N GLU A 64 -4.97 -14.21 -38.82
CA GLU A 64 -3.69 -13.58 -38.61
C GLU A 64 -3.26 -13.77 -37.15
N TYR A 65 -2.14 -14.45 -36.95
CA TYR A 65 -1.59 -14.71 -35.63
C TYR A 65 -0.47 -13.74 -35.28
N TYR A 66 -0.55 -13.16 -34.10
CA TYR A 66 0.45 -12.25 -33.56
C TYR A 66 1.38 -12.97 -32.59
N ARG A 67 2.68 -12.97 -32.94
CA ARG A 67 3.74 -13.59 -32.14
C ARG A 67 4.66 -12.54 -31.51
N PRO A 68 4.87 -12.54 -30.19
CA PRO A 68 5.76 -11.57 -29.57
C PRO A 68 7.24 -11.82 -29.94
N ILE A 69 7.94 -10.71 -30.17
CA ILE A 69 9.37 -10.59 -30.42
C ILE A 69 9.96 -9.73 -29.29
N PRO A 70 10.79 -10.30 -28.39
CA PRO A 70 11.45 -9.52 -27.36
C PRO A 70 12.54 -8.62 -27.97
N ARG A 71 12.58 -7.35 -27.59
CA ARG A 71 13.60 -6.39 -28.06
C ARG A 71 14.85 -6.36 -27.18
N ASP A 72 14.67 -6.15 -25.88
CA ASP A 72 15.77 -5.88 -24.93
C ASP A 72 15.84 -6.96 -23.84
N ARG A 73 17.01 -7.20 -23.24
CA ARG A 73 17.21 -8.18 -22.15
C ARG A 73 18.16 -7.66 -21.07
N ASP A 74 18.03 -6.38 -20.74
CA ASP A 74 19.01 -5.64 -19.92
C ASP A 74 19.02 -6.07 -18.45
N GLN A 75 18.00 -6.80 -18.00
CA GLN A 75 17.84 -7.26 -16.62
C GLN A 75 18.01 -8.77 -16.44
N ALA A 76 18.41 -9.49 -17.50
CA ALA A 76 18.78 -10.89 -17.41
C ALA A 76 19.99 -11.09 -16.49
N PHE A 77 19.98 -12.16 -15.69
CA PHE A 77 21.07 -12.51 -14.78
C PHE A 77 21.44 -11.44 -13.73
N CYS A 78 20.55 -10.49 -13.43
CA CYS A 78 20.80 -9.37 -12.52
C CYS A 78 21.20 -9.79 -11.08
N LYS A 79 22.03 -8.96 -10.43
CA LYS A 79 22.57 -9.20 -9.08
C LYS A 79 22.33 -7.99 -8.16
N TYR A 80 21.07 -7.67 -7.90
CA TYR A 80 20.68 -6.62 -6.95
C TYR A 80 20.82 -7.11 -5.50
N ASP A 81 22.03 -7.26 -4.97
CA ASP A 81 22.28 -7.75 -3.61
C ASP A 81 22.64 -6.64 -2.61
N GLY A 82 23.12 -6.99 -1.42
CA GLY A 82 23.45 -6.03 -0.35
C GLY A 82 22.30 -5.72 0.63
N LEU A 83 22.69 -5.21 1.80
CA LEU A 83 21.78 -4.95 2.92
C LEU A 83 20.73 -3.88 2.58
N LEU A 84 21.17 -2.77 2.00
CA LEU A 84 20.31 -1.62 1.71
C LEU A 84 19.24 -1.95 0.65
N LEU A 85 19.61 -2.62 -0.45
CA LEU A 85 18.64 -3.15 -1.42
C LEU A 85 17.79 -4.29 -0.83
N GLY A 86 18.35 -5.08 0.10
CA GLY A 86 17.63 -6.07 0.88
C GLY A 86 16.44 -5.49 1.65
N ILE A 87 16.67 -4.38 2.35
CA ILE A 87 15.63 -3.65 3.09
C ILE A 87 14.68 -2.95 2.11
N ALA A 88 15.21 -2.29 1.08
CA ALA A 88 14.40 -1.55 0.09
C ALA A 88 13.40 -2.44 -0.66
N ARG A 89 13.76 -3.70 -0.98
CA ARG A 89 12.80 -4.67 -1.54
C ARG A 89 11.59 -4.96 -0.64
N GLY A 90 11.73 -4.67 0.64
CA GLY A 90 10.65 -4.78 1.63
C GLY A 90 9.76 -3.55 1.70
N THR A 91 10.03 -2.44 0.98
CA THR A 91 9.26 -1.20 1.13
C THR A 91 8.12 -1.06 0.11
N ALA A 92 8.35 -1.41 -1.16
CA ALA A 92 7.36 -1.26 -2.22
C ALA A 92 7.43 -2.39 -3.27
N PRO A 93 6.29 -2.75 -3.93
CA PRO A 93 6.26 -3.70 -5.04
C PRO A 93 7.27 -3.39 -6.15
N ASP A 94 7.38 -2.12 -6.56
CA ASP A 94 8.26 -1.67 -7.64
C ASP A 94 9.75 -1.83 -7.32
N ILE A 95 10.13 -1.95 -6.05
CA ILE A 95 11.50 -2.24 -5.64
C ILE A 95 11.70 -3.73 -5.45
N LYS A 96 10.66 -4.45 -5.02
CA LYS A 96 10.70 -5.90 -4.80
C LYS A 96 11.02 -6.71 -6.05
N LYS A 97 10.75 -6.17 -7.25
CA LYS A 97 11.13 -6.77 -8.54
C LYS A 97 12.65 -6.80 -8.79
N LEU A 98 13.44 -5.97 -8.09
CA LEU A 98 14.91 -5.92 -8.15
C LEU A 98 15.54 -7.14 -7.45
N MET A 99 15.30 -8.31 -8.03
CA MET A 99 15.66 -9.61 -7.48
C MET A 99 17.09 -9.99 -7.88
N VAL A 100 17.66 -10.94 -7.15
CA VAL A 100 18.95 -11.56 -7.50
C VAL A 100 18.68 -12.82 -8.31
N PHE A 101 19.45 -13.03 -9.38
CA PHE A 101 19.44 -14.26 -10.16
C PHE A 101 19.90 -15.45 -9.31
N LYS A 102 19.00 -16.42 -9.14
CA LYS A 102 19.17 -17.63 -8.30
C LYS A 102 18.73 -18.88 -9.06
N GLY A 103 19.29 -20.05 -8.70
CA GLY A 103 18.93 -21.34 -9.30
C GLY A 103 17.47 -21.76 -9.13
N ASN A 104 16.78 -21.25 -8.11
CA ASN A 104 15.34 -21.43 -7.90
C ASN A 104 14.73 -20.11 -7.34
N THR A 105 13.56 -19.72 -7.85
CA THR A 105 12.80 -18.56 -7.39
C THR A 105 11.50 -19.00 -6.69
N LYS A 106 11.54 -19.10 -5.36
CA LYS A 106 10.34 -19.41 -4.54
C LYS A 106 9.22 -18.36 -4.60
N ARG A 107 9.50 -17.16 -5.12
CA ARG A 107 8.54 -16.04 -5.20
C ARG A 107 8.44 -15.51 -6.62
N ILE A 108 7.92 -16.35 -7.51
CA ILE A 108 7.84 -16.08 -8.96
C ILE A 108 7.06 -14.81 -9.28
N GLN A 109 6.06 -14.46 -8.48
CA GLN A 109 5.24 -13.27 -8.68
C GLN A 109 6.05 -11.96 -8.71
N TRP A 110 7.17 -11.88 -7.98
CA TRP A 110 8.01 -10.66 -8.02
C TRP A 110 8.95 -10.63 -9.22
N LEU A 111 9.30 -11.80 -9.77
CA LEU A 111 10.05 -11.89 -11.02
C LEU A 111 9.18 -11.42 -12.21
N VAL A 112 7.88 -11.69 -12.18
CA VAL A 112 6.97 -11.34 -13.28
C VAL A 112 6.15 -10.07 -13.03
N TYR A 113 6.37 -9.37 -11.91
CA TYR A 113 5.56 -8.23 -11.48
C TYR A 113 5.54 -7.08 -12.51
N ASN A 114 6.66 -6.81 -13.18
CA ASN A 114 6.72 -5.75 -14.18
C ASN A 114 5.78 -6.02 -15.36
N ALA A 115 5.68 -7.30 -15.75
CA ALA A 115 4.84 -7.77 -16.84
C ALA A 115 3.37 -7.97 -16.45
N ARG A 116 2.94 -7.64 -15.23
CA ARG A 116 1.57 -7.90 -14.75
C ARG A 116 0.45 -7.45 -15.69
N HIS A 117 0.63 -6.33 -16.39
CA HIS A 117 -0.33 -5.82 -17.36
C HIS A 117 -0.29 -6.64 -18.66
N PHE A 118 0.92 -6.89 -19.19
CA PHE A 118 1.14 -7.74 -20.36
C PHE A 118 0.61 -9.16 -20.15
N ASP A 119 0.99 -9.79 -19.05
CA ASP A 119 0.65 -11.17 -18.70
C ASP A 119 -0.86 -11.34 -18.57
N LYS A 120 -1.57 -10.37 -17.97
CA LYS A 120 -3.03 -10.37 -17.89
C LYS A 120 -3.71 -10.23 -19.25
N SER A 121 -3.13 -9.48 -20.18
CA SER A 121 -3.72 -9.32 -21.52
C SER A 121 -3.44 -10.53 -22.43
N PHE A 122 -2.29 -11.18 -22.31
CA PHE A 122 -1.81 -12.10 -23.37
C PHE A 122 -1.55 -13.54 -22.92
N LEU A 123 -1.73 -13.90 -21.65
CA LEU A 123 -1.55 -15.29 -21.17
C LEU A 123 -2.86 -15.95 -20.74
N THR A 124 -3.98 -15.23 -20.71
CA THR A 124 -5.26 -15.71 -20.18
C THR A 124 -5.92 -16.76 -21.07
N GLY A 125 -5.61 -16.82 -22.36
CA GLY A 125 -6.11 -17.86 -23.26
C GLY A 125 -5.40 -19.22 -23.13
N ALA A 126 -4.22 -19.29 -22.50
CA ALA A 126 -3.48 -20.55 -22.37
C ALA A 126 -3.89 -21.35 -21.12
N ASP A 127 -4.20 -22.63 -21.31
CA ASP A 127 -4.45 -23.59 -20.24
C ASP A 127 -3.14 -24.22 -19.71
N TRP A 128 -3.22 -24.96 -18.60
CA TRP A 128 -2.02 -25.60 -18.02
C TRP A 128 -1.33 -26.56 -19.00
N SER A 129 -2.08 -27.26 -19.86
CA SER A 129 -1.51 -28.23 -20.80
C SER A 129 -0.55 -27.54 -21.79
N THR A 130 -0.94 -26.36 -22.31
CA THR A 130 -0.09 -25.53 -23.15
C THR A 130 1.19 -25.11 -22.43
N TRP A 131 1.08 -24.68 -21.17
CA TRP A 131 2.25 -24.31 -20.35
C TRP A 131 3.20 -25.48 -20.13
N GLU A 132 2.66 -26.64 -19.78
CA GLU A 132 3.43 -27.84 -19.51
C GLU A 132 4.21 -28.32 -20.74
N GLU A 133 3.58 -28.29 -21.92
CA GLU A 133 4.24 -28.64 -23.17
C GLU A 133 5.40 -27.68 -23.51
N GLU A 134 5.19 -26.37 -23.35
CA GLU A 134 6.21 -25.37 -23.64
C GLU A 134 7.38 -25.40 -22.64
N VAL A 135 7.12 -25.72 -21.37
CA VAL A 135 8.19 -26.01 -20.39
C VAL A 135 9.05 -27.18 -20.86
N ARG A 136 8.43 -28.32 -21.20
CA ARG A 136 9.15 -29.52 -21.65
C ARG A 136 9.95 -29.24 -22.91
N ARG A 137 9.39 -28.45 -23.83
CA ARG A 137 10.08 -28.00 -25.04
C ARG A 137 11.33 -27.19 -24.71
N ILE A 138 11.25 -26.22 -23.80
CA ILE A 138 12.39 -25.41 -23.38
C ILE A 138 13.45 -26.29 -22.68
N GLN A 139 13.05 -27.17 -21.76
CA GLN A 139 13.96 -28.07 -21.06
C GLN A 139 14.73 -28.99 -22.01
N ALA A 140 14.06 -29.53 -23.03
CA ALA A 140 14.70 -30.38 -24.04
C ALA A 140 15.61 -29.59 -24.99
N ALA A 141 15.24 -28.35 -25.34
CA ALA A 141 15.98 -27.54 -26.31
C ALA A 141 17.20 -26.82 -25.71
N VAL A 142 17.14 -26.45 -24.44
CA VAL A 142 18.23 -25.74 -23.74
C VAL A 142 19.03 -26.77 -22.97
N THR A 143 19.96 -27.48 -23.62
CA THR A 143 20.81 -28.52 -23.00
C THR A 143 22.01 -27.92 -22.27
N ASP A 144 22.70 -28.70 -21.45
CA ASP A 144 23.92 -28.28 -20.75
C ASP A 144 24.99 -27.78 -21.72
N GLU A 145 25.23 -28.52 -22.80
CA GLU A 145 26.22 -28.18 -23.81
C GLU A 145 25.85 -26.87 -24.51
N ARG A 146 24.55 -26.65 -24.79
CA ARG A 146 24.08 -25.40 -25.39
C ARG A 146 24.23 -24.22 -24.45
N ILE A 147 23.93 -24.40 -23.16
CA ILE A 147 24.15 -23.36 -22.14
C ILE A 147 25.64 -23.03 -22.09
N GLU A 148 26.51 -24.02 -21.88
CA GLU A 148 27.94 -23.79 -21.74
C GLU A 148 28.55 -23.14 -22.99
N ALA A 149 28.20 -23.65 -24.18
CA ALA A 149 28.66 -23.10 -25.44
C ALA A 149 28.21 -21.65 -25.63
N ALA A 150 26.95 -21.31 -25.31
CA ALA A 150 26.43 -19.96 -25.47
C ALA A 150 27.25 -18.94 -24.66
N PHE A 151 27.55 -19.23 -23.38
CA PHE A 151 28.33 -18.31 -22.55
C PHE A 151 29.81 -18.29 -22.97
N ARG A 152 30.41 -19.44 -23.26
CA ARG A 152 31.83 -19.52 -23.66
C ARG A 152 32.11 -18.84 -25.00
N GLN A 153 31.16 -18.84 -25.92
CA GLN A 153 31.30 -18.26 -27.26
C GLN A 153 30.92 -16.77 -27.29
N ALA A 154 29.89 -16.37 -26.55
CA ALA A 154 29.38 -15.00 -26.63
C ALA A 154 30.05 -14.03 -25.65
N TRP A 155 30.53 -14.50 -24.49
CA TRP A 155 31.08 -13.61 -23.46
C TRP A 155 32.60 -13.46 -23.58
N PRO A 156 33.14 -12.23 -23.42
CA PRO A 156 34.58 -12.03 -23.29
C PRO A 156 35.15 -12.86 -22.14
N PRO A 157 36.35 -13.47 -22.28
CA PRO A 157 36.96 -14.29 -21.24
C PRO A 157 37.07 -13.60 -19.88
N GLU A 158 37.36 -12.29 -19.88
CA GLU A 158 37.49 -11.46 -18.68
C GLU A 158 36.14 -11.32 -17.95
N VAL A 159 35.03 -11.17 -18.68
CA VAL A 159 33.68 -11.09 -18.11
C VAL A 159 33.24 -12.46 -17.59
N TYR A 160 33.51 -13.52 -18.36
CA TYR A 160 33.20 -14.89 -17.95
C TYR A 160 33.95 -15.26 -16.66
N ALA A 161 35.21 -14.84 -16.51
CA ALA A 161 36.02 -15.10 -15.33
C ALA A 161 35.45 -14.50 -14.03
N LEU A 162 34.67 -13.42 -14.12
CA LEU A 162 34.06 -12.78 -12.94
C LEU A 162 32.95 -13.66 -12.34
N ASN A 163 31.95 -14.06 -13.15
CA ASN A 163 30.74 -14.74 -12.66
C ASN A 163 30.12 -15.76 -13.64
N GLY A 164 30.75 -16.03 -14.79
CA GLY A 164 30.17 -16.86 -15.85
C GLY A 164 29.83 -18.27 -15.41
N ALA A 165 30.74 -18.94 -14.70
CA ALA A 165 30.50 -20.30 -14.17
C ALA A 165 29.33 -20.34 -13.17
N GLU A 166 29.22 -19.36 -12.28
CA GLU A 166 28.11 -19.25 -11.32
C GLU A 166 26.76 -19.06 -12.03
N ILE A 167 26.73 -18.22 -13.08
CA ILE A 167 25.51 -17.97 -13.86
C ILE A 167 25.10 -19.21 -14.65
N VAL A 168 26.06 -19.91 -15.26
CA VAL A 168 25.81 -21.18 -15.98
C VAL A 168 25.18 -22.22 -15.05
N GLU A 169 25.77 -22.44 -13.88
CA GLU A 169 25.23 -23.39 -12.89
C GLU A 169 23.82 -23.01 -12.43
N LYS A 170 23.58 -21.72 -12.16
CA LYS A 170 22.24 -21.23 -11.81
C LYS A 170 21.26 -21.41 -12.96
N LEU A 171 21.65 -21.17 -14.20
CA LEU A 171 20.78 -21.31 -15.37
C LEU A 171 20.40 -22.78 -15.59
N LYS A 172 21.36 -23.71 -15.46
CA LYS A 172 21.10 -25.16 -15.49
C LYS A 172 20.08 -25.55 -14.42
N SER A 173 20.33 -25.16 -13.17
CA SER A 173 19.40 -25.38 -12.06
C SER A 173 18.02 -24.77 -12.33
N ARG A 174 17.92 -23.58 -12.94
CA ARG A 174 16.61 -22.98 -13.27
C ARG A 174 15.88 -23.74 -14.35
N ARG A 175 16.58 -24.17 -15.41
CA ARG A 175 16.03 -25.01 -16.49
C ARG A 175 15.48 -26.31 -15.92
N ASP A 176 16.18 -26.93 -14.98
CA ASP A 176 15.74 -28.18 -14.34
C ASP A 176 14.49 -27.96 -13.46
N ASN A 177 14.40 -26.82 -12.77
CA ASN A 177 13.25 -26.44 -11.94
C ASN A 177 12.13 -25.70 -12.69
N LEU A 178 12.21 -25.56 -14.01
CA LEU A 178 11.31 -24.69 -14.79
C LEU A 178 9.84 -25.10 -14.66
N MET A 179 9.55 -26.39 -14.54
CA MET A 179 8.18 -26.89 -14.35
C MET A 179 7.53 -26.39 -13.06
N GLU A 180 8.28 -26.39 -11.95
CA GLU A 180 7.78 -25.88 -10.67
C GLU A 180 7.51 -24.37 -10.76
N MET A 181 8.45 -23.62 -11.32
CA MET A 181 8.32 -22.17 -11.51
C MET A 181 7.15 -21.82 -12.44
N ALA A 182 6.99 -22.56 -13.53
CA ALA A 182 5.88 -22.41 -14.47
C ALA A 182 4.54 -22.70 -13.82
N ARG A 183 4.42 -23.76 -13.00
CA ARG A 183 3.16 -24.06 -12.30
C ARG A 183 2.81 -22.98 -11.29
N ALA A 184 3.79 -22.47 -10.56
CA ALA A 184 3.59 -21.36 -9.63
C ALA A 184 3.14 -20.08 -10.37
N TYR A 185 3.74 -19.79 -11.53
CA TYR A 185 3.39 -18.66 -12.37
C TYR A 185 1.97 -18.79 -12.95
N TYR A 186 1.65 -19.93 -13.57
CA TYR A 186 0.33 -20.22 -14.12
C TYR A 186 -0.77 -20.10 -13.06
N LYS A 187 -0.56 -20.70 -11.87
CA LYS A 187 -1.52 -20.61 -10.76
C LYS A 187 -1.73 -19.16 -10.36
N TYR A 188 -0.68 -18.36 -10.32
CA TYR A 188 -0.76 -16.97 -9.91
C TYR A 188 -1.58 -16.12 -10.90
N ILE A 189 -1.31 -16.21 -12.20
CA ILE A 189 -2.04 -15.45 -13.22
C ILE A 189 -3.48 -15.97 -13.41
N SER A 190 -3.74 -17.25 -13.12
CA SER A 190 -5.07 -17.85 -13.26
C SER A 190 -6.01 -17.54 -12.10
N GLN A 191 -5.55 -16.90 -11.02
CA GLN A 191 -6.41 -16.54 -9.89
C GLN A 191 -7.45 -15.47 -10.25
N LYS A 192 -7.12 -14.52 -11.13
CA LYS A 192 -8.03 -13.47 -11.59
C LYS A 192 -7.83 -13.30 -13.08
N VAL A 193 -8.80 -13.75 -13.86
CA VAL A 193 -8.69 -13.82 -15.32
C VAL A 193 -9.61 -12.78 -15.96
N GLU A 194 -9.09 -12.15 -17.00
CA GLU A 194 -9.86 -11.27 -17.88
C GLU A 194 -10.05 -11.98 -19.22
N VAL A 195 -11.30 -12.00 -19.68
CA VAL A 195 -11.70 -12.48 -21.00
C VAL A 195 -12.26 -11.26 -21.72
N VAL A 196 -11.56 -10.82 -22.74
CA VAL A 196 -11.84 -9.59 -23.47
C VAL A 196 -12.33 -9.99 -24.86
N GLY A 197 -13.44 -9.38 -25.27
CA GLY A 197 -13.96 -9.44 -26.63
C GLY A 197 -13.20 -8.56 -27.61
N THR A 198 -13.89 -8.14 -28.66
CA THR A 198 -13.46 -7.23 -29.70
C THR A 198 -14.35 -5.99 -29.71
N SER A 199 -14.10 -5.03 -30.59
CA SER A 199 -14.99 -3.89 -30.83
C SER A 199 -16.14 -4.23 -31.80
N GLU A 200 -16.23 -5.50 -32.23
CA GLU A 200 -17.35 -6.06 -32.98
C GLU A 200 -18.22 -6.92 -32.06
N LYS A 201 -19.44 -7.19 -32.51
CA LYS A 201 -20.42 -7.98 -31.76
C LYS A 201 -19.95 -9.39 -31.39
N ASP A 202 -19.77 -9.61 -30.10
CA ASP A 202 -19.35 -10.89 -29.52
C ASP A 202 -20.48 -11.69 -28.87
N LEU A 203 -20.34 -13.03 -28.91
CA LEU A 203 -21.12 -13.96 -28.11
C LEU A 203 -20.27 -14.70 -27.08
N PHE A 204 -20.44 -14.32 -25.82
CA PHE A 204 -19.86 -14.98 -24.66
C PHE A 204 -20.80 -16.08 -24.16
N THR A 205 -20.36 -17.33 -24.27
CA THR A 205 -21.05 -18.48 -23.65
C THR A 205 -20.29 -18.94 -22.40
N ILE A 206 -20.99 -18.93 -21.26
CA ILE A 206 -20.44 -19.19 -19.93
C ILE A 206 -21.21 -20.36 -19.32
N GLU A 207 -20.64 -21.55 -19.43
CA GLU A 207 -21.27 -22.81 -19.00
C GLU A 207 -20.73 -23.22 -17.61
N ARG A 208 -21.63 -23.32 -16.63
CA ARG A 208 -21.35 -23.84 -15.28
C ARG A 208 -21.41 -25.36 -15.30
N LEU A 209 -20.32 -25.99 -14.90
CA LEU A 209 -20.16 -27.44 -14.93
C LEU A 209 -20.05 -28.04 -13.52
N VAL A 210 -20.37 -29.33 -13.42
CA VAL A 210 -20.18 -30.13 -12.19
C VAL A 210 -18.72 -30.04 -11.71
N GLY A 211 -18.49 -29.95 -10.40
CA GLY A 211 -17.16 -29.74 -9.83
C GLY A 211 -16.77 -28.26 -9.70
N GLY A 212 -17.65 -27.35 -10.13
CA GLY A 212 -17.46 -25.90 -10.11
C GLY A 212 -16.60 -25.33 -11.22
N GLN A 213 -16.29 -26.14 -12.22
CA GLN A 213 -15.62 -25.68 -13.43
C GLN A 213 -16.51 -24.68 -14.18
N THR A 214 -15.90 -23.69 -14.80
CA THR A 214 -16.61 -22.74 -15.69
C THR A 214 -15.97 -22.80 -17.06
N ARG A 215 -16.72 -23.27 -18.05
CA ARG A 215 -16.28 -23.30 -19.44
C ARG A 215 -16.71 -22.01 -20.12
N VAL A 216 -15.73 -21.29 -20.65
CA VAL A 216 -15.92 -20.03 -21.37
C VAL A 216 -15.57 -20.25 -22.83
N ARG A 217 -16.44 -19.76 -23.71
CA ARG A 217 -16.18 -19.65 -25.15
C ARG A 217 -16.71 -18.33 -25.66
N VAL A 218 -15.91 -17.63 -26.47
CA VAL A 218 -16.28 -16.36 -27.11
C VAL A 218 -16.27 -16.55 -28.61
N TYR A 219 -17.36 -16.16 -29.24
CA TYR A 219 -17.60 -16.35 -30.67
C TYR A 219 -17.85 -15.01 -31.36
N ASP A 220 -17.30 -14.88 -32.56
CA ASP A 220 -17.82 -14.00 -33.59
C ASP A 220 -19.26 -14.39 -33.95
N THR A 221 -20.09 -13.39 -34.25
CA THR A 221 -21.48 -13.57 -34.65
C THR A 221 -21.84 -12.85 -35.95
N ASN A 222 -22.76 -13.43 -36.71
CA ASN A 222 -23.40 -12.69 -37.79
C ASN A 222 -24.39 -11.63 -37.27
N ASP A 223 -24.95 -10.83 -38.17
CA ASP A 223 -25.97 -9.80 -37.85
C ASP A 223 -27.16 -10.31 -37.00
N LYS A 224 -27.43 -11.62 -37.01
CA LYS A 224 -28.51 -12.27 -36.25
C LYS A 224 -28.07 -12.81 -34.88
N GLY A 225 -26.80 -12.71 -34.52
CA GLY A 225 -26.22 -13.27 -33.31
C GLY A 225 -25.94 -14.78 -33.38
N GLU A 226 -25.87 -15.36 -34.59
CA GLU A 226 -25.56 -16.79 -34.75
C GLU A 226 -24.04 -17.01 -34.76
N LYS A 227 -23.58 -18.09 -34.10
CA LYS A 227 -22.15 -18.43 -33.95
C LYS A 227 -21.47 -18.66 -35.30
N GLU A 228 -20.40 -17.93 -35.56
CA GLU A 228 -19.54 -18.15 -36.72
C GLU A 228 -18.17 -18.74 -36.34
N PHE A 229 -17.36 -17.99 -35.60
CA PHE A 229 -15.97 -18.34 -35.33
C PHE A 229 -15.65 -18.31 -33.82
N LEU A 230 -15.06 -19.38 -33.30
CA LEU A 230 -14.58 -19.46 -31.92
C LEU A 230 -13.15 -18.92 -31.84
N PHE A 231 -12.97 -17.71 -31.32
CA PHE A 231 -11.64 -17.10 -31.17
C PHE A 231 -11.06 -17.22 -29.76
N PHE A 232 -11.90 -17.47 -28.74
CA PHE A 232 -11.45 -17.75 -27.37
C PHE A 232 -12.18 -18.96 -26.78
N GLY A 233 -11.44 -19.87 -26.14
CA GLY A 233 -12.02 -21.00 -25.44
C GLY A 233 -11.14 -21.52 -24.30
N ARG A 234 -11.68 -21.53 -23.07
CA ARG A 234 -10.96 -22.07 -21.90
C ARG A 234 -11.93 -22.61 -20.85
N THR A 235 -11.54 -23.70 -20.19
CA THR A 235 -12.22 -24.18 -18.98
C THR A 235 -11.42 -23.75 -17.75
N PHE A 236 -12.07 -23.07 -16.81
CA PHE A 236 -11.47 -22.58 -15.57
C PHE A 236 -11.84 -23.48 -14.39
N GLU A 237 -10.85 -23.76 -13.55
CA GLU A 237 -10.96 -24.62 -12.38
C GLU A 237 -11.29 -23.81 -11.13
N TYR A 238 -12.31 -24.21 -10.37
CA TYR A 238 -12.75 -23.50 -9.15
C TYR A 238 -11.63 -23.31 -8.11
N ASP A 239 -10.80 -24.34 -7.94
CA ASP A 239 -9.75 -24.32 -6.92
C ASP A 239 -8.58 -23.39 -7.31
N GLU A 240 -8.42 -23.11 -8.61
CA GLU A 240 -7.35 -22.27 -9.16
C GLU A 240 -7.81 -20.82 -9.39
N THR A 241 -9.01 -20.63 -9.95
CA THR A 241 -9.56 -19.33 -10.35
C THR A 241 -10.49 -18.76 -9.29
N LYS A 242 -10.26 -17.52 -8.88
CA LYS A 242 -11.05 -16.80 -7.86
C LYS A 242 -12.03 -15.80 -8.44
N GLU A 243 -11.80 -15.31 -9.65
CA GLU A 243 -12.69 -14.39 -10.34
C GLU A 243 -12.43 -14.45 -11.86
N ILE A 244 -13.49 -14.37 -12.66
CA ILE A 244 -13.40 -14.13 -14.11
C ILE A 244 -14.12 -12.83 -14.43
N ILE A 245 -13.49 -11.96 -15.19
CA ILE A 245 -14.05 -10.68 -15.62
C ILE A 245 -14.18 -10.71 -17.14
N PHE A 246 -15.39 -10.52 -17.64
CA PHE A 246 -15.70 -10.41 -19.05
C PHE A 246 -15.82 -8.93 -19.44
N TYR A 247 -15.26 -8.59 -20.59
CA TYR A 247 -15.37 -7.27 -21.21
C TYR A 247 -15.88 -7.45 -22.63
N GLY A 248 -17.06 -6.91 -22.93
CA GLY A 248 -17.63 -6.87 -24.28
C GLY A 248 -16.94 -5.84 -25.17
N LEU A 249 -16.65 -4.66 -24.61
CA LEU A 249 -16.02 -3.49 -25.27
C LEU A 249 -17.03 -2.60 -25.99
N ASP A 250 -17.33 -2.86 -27.26
CA ASP A 250 -18.19 -2.06 -28.13
C ASP A 250 -19.18 -2.98 -28.90
N ASP A 251 -20.21 -2.39 -29.52
CA ASP A 251 -21.27 -3.10 -30.28
C ASP A 251 -22.26 -3.90 -29.38
N ASP A 252 -23.24 -4.56 -29.99
CA ASP A 252 -24.37 -5.18 -29.29
C ASP A 252 -24.04 -6.60 -28.77
N ASP A 253 -23.20 -6.70 -27.75
CA ASP A 253 -22.67 -7.97 -27.24
C ASP A 253 -23.72 -8.87 -26.58
N ILE A 254 -23.47 -10.18 -26.63
CA ILE A 254 -24.36 -11.21 -26.08
C ILE A 254 -23.62 -12.04 -25.03
N PHE A 255 -24.16 -12.05 -23.81
CA PHE A 255 -23.65 -12.83 -22.68
C PHE A 255 -24.68 -13.87 -22.23
N GLU A 256 -24.35 -15.15 -22.40
CA GLU A 256 -25.20 -16.29 -22.03
C GLU A 256 -24.56 -17.11 -20.91
N VAL A 257 -25.17 -17.09 -19.73
CA VAL A 257 -24.75 -17.92 -18.58
C VAL A 257 -25.73 -19.07 -18.41
N THR A 258 -25.24 -20.31 -18.44
CA THR A 258 -26.06 -21.52 -18.41
C THR A 258 -25.41 -22.61 -17.55
N GLY A 259 -26.14 -23.72 -17.35
CA GLY A 259 -25.61 -24.91 -16.69
C GLY A 259 -25.87 -24.94 -15.19
N LYS A 260 -25.40 -25.99 -14.52
CA LYS A 260 -25.67 -26.27 -13.11
C LYS A 260 -24.41 -26.72 -12.40
N ALA A 261 -24.13 -26.13 -11.25
CA ALA A 261 -22.96 -26.46 -10.44
C ALA A 261 -23.23 -26.32 -8.94
N GLU A 262 -22.59 -27.15 -8.13
CA GLU A 262 -22.71 -27.13 -6.67
C GLU A 262 -21.83 -26.05 -5.99
N LYS A 263 -20.91 -25.46 -6.75
CA LYS A 263 -20.08 -24.30 -6.41
C LYS A 263 -19.72 -23.60 -7.71
N ALA A 264 -19.46 -22.30 -7.71
CA ALA A 264 -19.13 -21.58 -8.94
C ALA A 264 -18.12 -20.47 -8.73
N ILE A 265 -17.30 -20.24 -9.77
CA ILE A 265 -16.34 -19.14 -9.80
C ILE A 265 -17.14 -17.83 -9.91
N PRO A 266 -16.92 -16.84 -9.01
CA PRO A 266 -17.51 -15.52 -9.15
C PRO A 266 -17.15 -14.88 -10.49
N ILE A 267 -18.13 -14.27 -11.16
CA ILE A 267 -17.91 -13.58 -12.43
C ILE A 267 -18.41 -12.15 -12.41
N ARG A 268 -17.71 -11.29 -13.15
CA ARG A 268 -18.16 -9.95 -13.49
C ARG A 268 -18.28 -9.84 -14.99
N ILE A 269 -19.32 -9.19 -15.46
CA ILE A 269 -19.51 -8.87 -16.86
C ILE A 269 -19.57 -7.36 -16.94
N VAL A 270 -18.74 -6.78 -17.80
CA VAL A 270 -18.79 -5.38 -18.19
C VAL A 270 -19.20 -5.40 -19.65
N GLY A 271 -20.40 -4.92 -19.93
CA GLY A 271 -20.97 -4.91 -21.29
C GLY A 271 -20.09 -4.06 -22.21
N GLY A 272 -20.32 -2.75 -22.21
CA GLY A 272 -19.47 -1.86 -22.97
C GLY A 272 -20.24 -0.65 -23.44
N LEU A 273 -19.98 -0.24 -24.68
CA LEU A 273 -20.83 0.66 -25.44
C LEU A 273 -21.65 -0.17 -26.43
N GLY A 274 -22.98 -0.08 -26.39
CA GLY A 274 -23.85 -0.86 -27.29
C GLY A 274 -25.13 -1.32 -26.61
N ASP A 275 -26.07 -1.86 -27.39
CA ASP A 275 -27.34 -2.40 -26.88
C ASP A 275 -27.16 -3.90 -26.52
N ASP A 276 -26.46 -4.15 -25.42
CA ASP A 276 -26.05 -5.48 -24.95
C ASP A 276 -27.22 -6.39 -24.53
N THR A 277 -27.03 -7.70 -24.65
CA THR A 277 -27.93 -8.74 -24.14
C THR A 277 -27.24 -9.57 -23.07
N PHE A 278 -27.78 -9.59 -21.85
CA PHE A 278 -27.32 -10.47 -20.77
C PHE A 278 -28.44 -11.41 -20.35
N THR A 279 -28.19 -12.72 -20.46
CA THR A 279 -29.11 -13.76 -20.01
C THR A 279 -28.41 -14.74 -19.09
N ASP A 280 -28.94 -14.88 -17.88
CA ASP A 280 -28.51 -15.87 -16.90
C ASP A 280 -29.63 -16.88 -16.62
N GLU A 281 -29.38 -18.13 -17.02
CA GLU A 281 -30.22 -19.30 -16.82
C GLU A 281 -29.48 -20.39 -16.02
N SER A 282 -28.40 -20.03 -15.31
CA SER A 282 -27.67 -21.01 -14.53
C SER A 282 -28.37 -21.40 -13.22
N GLU A 283 -28.00 -22.55 -12.68
CA GLU A 283 -28.45 -23.03 -11.37
C GLU A 283 -27.23 -23.27 -10.48
N ILE A 284 -26.91 -22.28 -9.64
CA ILE A 284 -25.80 -22.34 -8.66
C ILE A 284 -26.29 -21.97 -7.25
N PRO A 285 -25.51 -22.24 -6.18
CA PRO A 285 -25.91 -21.90 -4.82
C PRO A 285 -26.13 -20.38 -4.64
N GLU A 286 -27.25 -20.01 -4.02
CA GLU A 286 -27.65 -18.62 -3.70
C GLU A 286 -26.81 -18.00 -2.54
N THR A 287 -25.50 -18.21 -2.54
CA THR A 287 -24.57 -17.42 -1.69
C THR A 287 -24.41 -16.00 -2.26
N ASP A 288 -23.74 -15.09 -1.55
CA ASP A 288 -23.49 -13.69 -1.97
C ASP A 288 -23.39 -13.56 -3.50
N ARG A 289 -24.30 -12.76 -4.10
CA ARG A 289 -24.54 -12.66 -5.56
C ARG A 289 -23.26 -12.84 -6.38
N GLN A 290 -23.10 -14.02 -6.98
CA GLN A 290 -21.86 -14.48 -7.58
C GLN A 290 -21.64 -13.97 -9.01
N ILE A 291 -22.68 -13.39 -9.62
CA ILE A 291 -22.63 -12.83 -10.97
C ILE A 291 -23.02 -11.35 -10.89
N ILE A 292 -22.16 -10.47 -11.40
CA ILE A 292 -22.40 -9.03 -11.40
C ILE A 292 -22.25 -8.48 -12.81
N TYR A 293 -23.34 -7.98 -13.37
CA TYR A 293 -23.38 -7.30 -14.66
C TYR A 293 -23.21 -5.78 -14.45
N TYR A 294 -22.29 -5.15 -15.18
CA TYR A 294 -21.97 -3.72 -15.11
C TYR A 294 -22.23 -3.05 -16.45
N ASP A 295 -22.85 -1.86 -16.36
CA ASP A 295 -23.32 -1.13 -17.53
C ASP A 295 -23.63 0.35 -17.18
N THR A 296 -23.78 1.22 -18.18
CA THR A 296 -24.25 2.60 -18.02
C THR A 296 -25.75 2.70 -17.73
N GLY A 297 -26.55 1.76 -18.25
CA GLY A 297 -28.01 1.76 -18.18
C GLY A 297 -28.69 2.86 -19.00
N LYS A 298 -27.96 3.48 -19.95
CA LYS A 298 -28.51 4.45 -20.91
C LYS A 298 -28.85 3.81 -22.27
N GLU A 299 -28.26 2.66 -22.56
CA GLU A 299 -28.54 1.84 -23.74
C GLU A 299 -29.79 0.96 -23.55
N ASN A 300 -30.28 0.36 -24.65
CA ASN A 300 -31.50 -0.47 -24.67
C ASN A 300 -31.22 -1.94 -24.32
N ASN A 301 -30.45 -2.17 -23.26
CA ASN A 301 -29.91 -3.50 -22.95
C ASN A 301 -31.01 -4.48 -22.52
N LYS A 302 -30.91 -5.72 -23.01
CA LYS A 302 -31.84 -6.82 -22.71
C LYS A 302 -31.24 -7.68 -21.60
N VAL A 303 -31.65 -7.40 -20.37
CA VAL A 303 -31.07 -8.03 -19.17
C VAL A 303 -32.09 -8.98 -18.51
N LYS A 304 -31.84 -10.29 -18.58
CA LYS A 304 -32.55 -11.35 -17.87
C LYS A 304 -31.64 -11.95 -16.79
N LEU A 305 -31.90 -11.61 -15.53
CA LEU A 305 -31.09 -12.06 -14.39
C LEU A 305 -31.60 -13.40 -13.83
N GLY A 306 -30.66 -14.29 -13.49
CA GLY A 306 -30.88 -15.39 -12.55
C GLY A 306 -30.93 -14.91 -11.10
N LYS A 307 -31.13 -15.83 -10.15
CA LYS A 307 -31.29 -15.48 -8.72
C LYS A 307 -29.97 -15.07 -8.06
N GLU A 308 -28.88 -15.62 -8.57
CA GLU A 308 -27.49 -15.40 -8.19
C GLU A 308 -26.89 -14.12 -8.80
N SER A 309 -27.64 -13.44 -9.67
CA SER A 309 -27.18 -12.34 -10.50
C SER A 309 -27.66 -10.97 -10.02
N VAL A 310 -26.85 -9.93 -10.30
CA VAL A 310 -27.26 -8.53 -10.13
C VAL A 310 -26.72 -7.64 -11.23
N ALA A 311 -27.58 -6.79 -11.78
CA ALA A 311 -27.18 -5.65 -12.61
C ALA A 311 -26.79 -4.43 -11.75
N LYS A 312 -25.65 -3.81 -12.06
CA LYS A 312 -25.13 -2.59 -11.46
C LYS A 312 -24.94 -1.52 -12.52
N TYR A 313 -25.98 -0.72 -12.75
CA TYR A 313 -25.90 0.44 -13.61
C TYR A 313 -25.08 1.58 -12.96
N LYS A 314 -23.90 1.87 -13.51
CA LYS A 314 -22.95 2.87 -13.00
C LYS A 314 -22.74 3.97 -14.02
N LYS A 315 -22.88 5.23 -13.59
CA LYS A 315 -22.60 6.40 -14.44
C LYS A 315 -21.12 6.75 -14.57
N ASP A 316 -20.29 6.22 -13.67
CA ASP A 316 -18.85 6.48 -13.66
C ASP A 316 -18.19 5.55 -14.70
N PRO A 317 -17.57 6.11 -15.77
CA PRO A 317 -16.99 5.32 -16.85
C PRO A 317 -16.00 4.26 -16.37
N LYS A 318 -15.33 4.47 -15.24
CA LYS A 318 -14.34 3.50 -14.72
C LYS A 318 -14.89 2.08 -14.53
N TYR A 319 -16.21 1.94 -14.31
CA TYR A 319 -16.86 0.64 -14.13
C TYR A 319 -17.34 -0.01 -15.43
N ASN A 320 -17.40 0.74 -16.53
CA ASN A 320 -17.96 0.28 -17.80
C ASN A 320 -16.91 0.21 -18.92
N ILE A 321 -15.69 0.68 -18.69
CA ILE A 321 -14.61 0.63 -19.68
C ILE A 321 -13.56 -0.42 -19.32
N TYR A 322 -13.08 -1.14 -20.33
CA TYR A 322 -11.86 -1.93 -20.24
C TYR A 322 -10.64 -0.99 -20.22
N ASN A 323 -9.68 -1.29 -19.34
CA ASN A 323 -8.40 -0.59 -19.32
C ASN A 323 -7.35 -1.52 -18.73
N ARG A 324 -6.47 -2.03 -19.59
CA ARG A 324 -5.39 -2.96 -19.23
C ARG A 324 -4.33 -2.41 -18.27
N ARG A 325 -4.24 -1.07 -18.10
CA ARG A 325 -3.20 -0.40 -17.30
C ARG A 325 -3.69 0.11 -15.94
N THR A 326 -4.78 -0.43 -15.41
CA THR A 326 -5.34 -0.01 -14.12
C THR A 326 -4.58 -0.58 -12.91
N VAL A 327 -4.68 0.11 -11.78
CA VAL A 327 -3.95 -0.23 -10.55
C VAL A 327 -4.43 -1.51 -9.88
N ASP A 328 -5.64 -1.98 -10.17
CA ASP A 328 -6.20 -3.21 -9.66
C ASP A 328 -5.55 -4.49 -10.25
N HIS A 329 -4.69 -4.34 -11.26
CA HIS A 329 -3.77 -5.37 -11.75
C HIS A 329 -2.52 -5.55 -10.87
N ASN A 330 -2.29 -4.67 -9.90
CA ASN A 330 -1.19 -4.83 -8.96
C ASN A 330 -1.37 -6.08 -8.09
N PHE A 331 -0.24 -6.61 -7.67
CA PHE A 331 -0.17 -7.83 -6.86
C PHE A 331 -0.35 -7.48 -5.40
N ASN A 332 -1.16 -8.27 -4.68
CA ASN A 332 -1.25 -8.14 -3.23
C ASN A 332 0.15 -8.23 -2.61
N TYR A 333 0.45 -7.33 -1.69
CA TYR A 333 1.80 -7.09 -1.25
C TYR A 333 1.87 -6.99 0.28
N SER A 334 2.85 -7.68 0.85
CA SER A 334 3.23 -7.53 2.25
C SER A 334 4.63 -6.94 2.35
N SER A 335 4.76 -5.95 3.23
CA SER A 335 6.00 -5.36 3.73
C SER A 335 6.16 -5.71 5.20
N ILE A 336 7.38 -6.06 5.61
CA ILE A 336 7.78 -6.18 7.01
C ILE A 336 9.15 -5.52 7.12
N LEU A 337 9.24 -4.45 7.89
CA LEU A 337 10.44 -3.65 8.08
C LEU A 337 10.76 -3.57 9.57
N PRO A 338 12.04 -3.64 9.96
CA PRO A 338 12.43 -3.30 11.33
C PRO A 338 12.21 -1.79 11.56
N SER A 339 11.74 -1.43 12.74
CA SER A 339 11.74 -0.06 13.25
C SER A 339 12.73 0.06 14.40
N ALA A 340 13.43 1.18 14.45
CA ALA A 340 14.28 1.54 15.58
C ALA A 340 14.19 3.05 15.79
N GLY A 341 14.28 3.48 17.04
CA GLY A 341 14.25 4.88 17.41
C GLY A 341 14.90 5.10 18.77
N PHE A 342 15.06 6.36 19.13
CA PHE A 342 15.51 6.74 20.47
C PHE A 342 14.85 8.04 20.88
N ASN A 343 14.30 8.09 22.09
CA ASN A 343 13.89 9.33 22.73
C ASN A 343 14.25 9.31 24.22
N PRO A 344 14.30 10.49 24.90
CA PRO A 344 14.73 10.56 26.29
C PRO A 344 13.82 9.82 27.28
N ASP A 345 12.54 9.63 26.94
CA ASP A 345 11.55 9.07 27.85
C ASP A 345 11.44 7.54 27.75
N ASP A 346 11.48 6.99 26.54
CA ASP A 346 11.41 5.54 26.28
C ASP A 346 12.78 4.88 26.14
N GLY A 347 13.85 5.67 26.00
CA GLY A 347 15.19 5.20 25.63
C GLY A 347 15.22 4.58 24.23
N PRO A 348 16.05 3.55 24.00
CA PRO A 348 16.05 2.82 22.74
C PRO A 348 14.70 2.11 22.49
N LEU A 349 14.12 2.36 21.32
CA LEU A 349 12.92 1.71 20.82
C LEU A 349 13.31 0.70 19.73
N LEU A 350 12.82 -0.53 19.82
CA LEU A 350 12.96 -1.54 18.77
C LEU A 350 11.59 -2.10 18.40
N GLY A 351 11.34 -2.30 17.12
CA GLY A 351 10.05 -2.79 16.69
C GLY A 351 10.00 -3.33 15.27
N LEU A 352 8.78 -3.61 14.84
CA LEU A 352 8.43 -4.06 13.50
C LEU A 352 7.29 -3.20 12.97
N PHE A 353 7.43 -2.79 11.72
CA PHE A 353 6.36 -2.26 10.89
C PHE A 353 5.96 -3.31 9.86
N GLY A 354 4.72 -3.77 9.92
CA GLY A 354 4.10 -4.65 8.93
C GLY A 354 3.05 -3.89 8.14
N GLN A 355 3.06 -4.03 6.82
CA GLN A 355 2.00 -3.53 5.95
C GLN A 355 1.50 -4.64 5.03
N TYR A 356 0.18 -4.72 4.84
CA TYR A 356 -0.44 -5.58 3.84
C TYR A 356 -1.42 -4.78 2.99
N THR A 357 -1.20 -4.77 1.67
CA THR A 357 -2.04 -4.07 0.69
C THR A 357 -2.67 -5.09 -0.25
N THR A 358 -3.97 -4.98 -0.46
CA THR A 358 -4.73 -5.81 -1.41
C THR A 358 -5.23 -4.97 -2.58
N TYR A 359 -5.48 -5.59 -3.73
CA TYR A 359 -6.05 -4.95 -4.92
C TYR A 359 -7.30 -5.69 -5.40
N GLY A 360 -8.25 -4.95 -5.98
CA GLY A 360 -9.57 -5.48 -6.36
C GLY A 360 -10.24 -4.65 -7.44
N PHE A 361 -11.21 -5.26 -8.14
CA PHE A 361 -11.87 -4.74 -9.33
C PHE A 361 -12.22 -3.25 -9.25
N LYS A 362 -11.62 -2.45 -10.14
CA LYS A 362 -11.81 -1.00 -10.32
C LYS A 362 -11.63 -0.15 -9.05
N LYS A 363 -10.90 -0.67 -8.05
CA LYS A 363 -10.52 0.05 -6.82
C LYS A 363 -9.14 0.70 -6.97
N SER A 364 -9.03 1.96 -6.56
CA SER A 364 -7.80 2.74 -6.59
C SER A 364 -7.72 3.66 -5.37
N PRO A 365 -6.57 3.76 -4.67
CA PRO A 365 -5.24 3.22 -5.04
C PRO A 365 -5.01 1.74 -4.68
N TYR A 366 -5.85 1.12 -3.86
CA TYR A 366 -5.82 -0.29 -3.43
C TYR A 366 -7.25 -0.75 -3.11
N ALA A 367 -7.48 -1.99 -2.67
CA ALA A 367 -8.78 -2.43 -2.14
C ALA A 367 -8.85 -2.32 -0.61
N SER A 368 -7.78 -2.77 0.05
CA SER A 368 -7.56 -2.54 1.47
C SER A 368 -6.08 -2.34 1.77
N GLN A 369 -5.79 -1.61 2.84
CA GLN A 369 -4.47 -1.51 3.41
C GLN A 369 -4.54 -1.75 4.92
N HIS A 370 -3.60 -2.52 5.43
CA HIS A 370 -3.44 -2.83 6.85
C HIS A 370 -2.02 -2.46 7.25
N ASN A 371 -1.87 -1.66 8.30
CA ASN A 371 -0.59 -1.23 8.86
C ASN A 371 -0.56 -1.66 10.33
N LEU A 372 0.47 -2.41 10.72
CA LEU A 372 0.71 -2.86 12.09
C LEU A 372 2.09 -2.37 12.51
N THR A 373 2.16 -1.63 13.60
CA THR A 373 3.43 -1.25 14.23
C THR A 373 3.49 -1.85 15.62
N ALA A 374 4.53 -2.60 15.93
CA ALA A 374 4.79 -3.11 17.27
C ALA A 374 6.17 -2.66 17.72
N ASN A 375 6.24 -1.86 18.79
CA ASN A 375 7.50 -1.35 19.35
C ASN A 375 7.65 -1.78 20.81
N VAL A 376 8.89 -1.99 21.22
CA VAL A 376 9.32 -2.24 22.60
C VAL A 376 10.25 -1.11 23.01
N ALA A 377 9.92 -0.45 24.12
CA ALA A 377 10.78 0.51 24.79
C ALA A 377 11.74 -0.23 25.72
N LEU A 378 13.03 -0.24 25.38
CA LEU A 378 14.02 -1.04 26.11
C LEU A 378 14.33 -0.47 27.51
N ALA A 379 14.11 0.83 27.73
CA ALA A 379 14.34 1.43 29.06
C ALA A 379 13.25 1.04 30.07
N THR A 380 12.01 0.85 29.63
CA THR A 380 10.87 0.58 30.52
C THR A 380 10.32 -0.85 30.42
N GLY A 381 10.64 -1.56 29.33
CA GLY A 381 9.99 -2.83 28.96
C GLY A 381 8.58 -2.65 28.36
N GLY A 382 8.16 -1.41 28.11
CA GLY A 382 6.84 -1.09 27.55
C GLY A 382 6.67 -1.56 26.11
N ILE A 383 5.54 -2.20 25.81
CA ILE A 383 5.16 -2.61 24.46
C ILE A 383 4.02 -1.72 23.99
N ALA A 384 4.14 -1.20 22.76
CA ALA A 384 3.11 -0.45 22.07
C ALA A 384 2.79 -1.11 20.72
N ILE A 385 1.54 -1.47 20.50
CA ILE A 385 1.01 -2.04 19.27
C ILE A 385 -0.02 -1.09 18.69
N ASN A 386 0.17 -0.67 17.44
CA ASN A 386 -0.77 0.17 16.71
C ASN A 386 -1.19 -0.56 15.44
N TYR A 387 -2.48 -0.64 15.19
CA TYR A 387 -3.06 -1.22 13.99
C TYR A 387 -3.96 -0.20 13.32
N TYR A 388 -3.69 0.09 12.06
CA TYR A 388 -4.51 0.94 11.23
C TYR A 388 -4.94 0.18 9.98
N SER A 389 -6.20 0.26 9.61
CA SER A 389 -6.66 -0.28 8.33
C SER A 389 -7.64 0.62 7.61
N GLU A 390 -7.63 0.54 6.29
CA GLU A 390 -8.59 1.19 5.39
C GLU A 390 -9.12 0.17 4.39
N PHE A 391 -10.42 0.23 4.11
CA PHE A 391 -11.12 -0.52 3.08
C PHE A 391 -11.84 0.49 2.19
N ILE A 392 -11.38 0.64 0.95
CA ILE A 392 -11.90 1.71 0.08
C ILE A 392 -13.13 1.24 -0.70
N ASP A 393 -13.98 2.18 -1.13
CA ASP A 393 -15.19 1.93 -1.93
C ASP A 393 -16.03 0.74 -1.40
N LEU A 394 -16.24 0.65 -0.07
CA LEU A 394 -16.96 -0.45 0.57
C LEU A 394 -18.48 -0.26 0.43
N PHE A 395 -18.96 0.97 0.69
CA PHE A 395 -20.37 1.36 0.55
C PHE A 395 -20.51 2.50 -0.47
N GLY A 396 -20.31 2.16 -1.75
CA GLY A 396 -20.26 3.16 -2.82
C GLY A 396 -18.98 3.98 -2.73
N LYS A 397 -19.09 5.29 -2.45
CA LYS A 397 -17.94 6.21 -2.27
C LYS A 397 -17.46 6.30 -0.82
N TRP A 398 -18.11 5.57 0.09
CA TRP A 398 -17.74 5.52 1.49
C TRP A 398 -16.82 4.32 1.75
N GLU A 399 -15.78 4.60 2.51
CA GLU A 399 -14.71 3.71 2.95
C GLU A 399 -14.94 3.36 4.42
N LEU A 400 -14.32 2.28 4.89
CA LEU A 400 -14.26 1.93 6.31
C LEU A 400 -12.81 2.00 6.76
N SER A 401 -12.55 2.64 7.91
CA SER A 401 -11.25 2.62 8.55
C SER A 401 -11.35 2.14 9.99
N LEU A 402 -10.26 1.55 10.48
CA LEU A 402 -10.13 1.12 11.87
C LEU A 402 -8.75 1.51 12.39
N ASP A 403 -8.72 2.38 13.41
CA ASP A 403 -7.54 2.67 14.22
C ASP A 403 -7.69 1.94 15.57
N ALA A 404 -6.72 1.11 15.90
CA ALA A 404 -6.64 0.42 17.17
C ALA A 404 -5.25 0.57 17.77
N ALA A 405 -5.17 0.81 19.07
CA ALA A 405 -3.90 0.88 19.78
C ALA A 405 -3.97 0.11 21.10
N TYR A 406 -2.86 -0.51 21.46
CA TYR A 406 -2.65 -1.14 22.75
C TYR A 406 -1.27 -0.80 23.28
N GLN A 407 -1.20 -0.37 24.53
CA GLN A 407 0.04 -0.13 25.24
C GLN A 407 0.00 -0.85 26.59
N THR A 408 1.08 -1.56 26.91
CA THR A 408 1.23 -2.21 28.23
C THR A 408 1.40 -1.17 29.34
N PRO A 409 1.11 -1.50 30.61
CA PRO A 409 1.34 -0.60 31.75
C PRO A 409 2.77 -0.06 31.88
N LEU A 410 3.75 -0.76 31.30
CA LEU A 410 5.16 -0.36 31.30
C LEU A 410 5.47 0.75 30.29
N TYR A 411 4.50 1.16 29.46
CA TYR A 411 4.67 2.33 28.59
C TYR A 411 4.49 3.60 29.42
N SER A 412 5.38 4.57 29.23
CA SER A 412 5.43 5.75 30.08
C SER A 412 4.99 7.02 29.37
N ILE A 413 4.09 7.74 30.03
CA ILE A 413 3.92 9.19 29.87
C ILE A 413 4.61 9.89 31.04
N ASN A 414 4.55 11.22 31.08
CA ASN A 414 4.99 11.97 32.26
C ASN A 414 3.87 12.88 32.77
N TYR A 415 3.97 13.27 34.04
CA TYR A 415 3.10 14.25 34.67
C TYR A 415 3.91 15.14 35.61
N TYR A 416 3.83 16.46 35.40
CA TYR A 416 4.55 17.49 36.16
C TYR A 416 3.61 18.41 36.96
N GLY A 417 2.31 18.12 36.93
CA GLY A 417 1.25 19.05 37.35
C GLY A 417 0.51 19.63 36.15
N LEU A 418 -0.63 20.25 36.42
CA LEU A 418 -1.38 21.05 35.44
C LEU A 418 -0.80 22.48 35.38
N GLY A 419 -1.03 23.14 34.26
CA GLY A 419 -0.64 24.53 34.06
C GLY A 419 0.67 24.73 33.31
N ASN A 420 0.81 25.95 32.81
CA ASN A 420 1.96 26.45 32.08
C ASN A 420 3.15 26.70 33.01
N ASP A 421 2.91 27.04 34.28
CA ASP A 421 3.96 27.32 35.26
C ASP A 421 4.30 26.10 36.14
N SER A 422 3.81 24.90 35.78
CA SER A 422 4.15 23.65 36.46
C SER A 422 5.67 23.48 36.59
N VAL A 423 6.13 23.23 37.82
CA VAL A 423 7.56 23.08 38.11
C VAL A 423 8.09 21.80 37.48
N ASN A 424 9.38 21.76 37.12
CA ASN A 424 10.05 20.51 36.79
C ASN A 424 10.93 20.08 37.97
N PRO A 425 10.47 19.22 38.88
CA PRO A 425 11.25 18.80 40.04
C PRO A 425 12.60 18.17 39.65
N GLU A 426 12.72 17.58 38.46
CA GLU A 426 13.98 17.01 37.95
C GLU A 426 15.09 18.05 37.73
N ALA A 427 14.73 19.32 37.58
CA ALA A 427 15.70 20.40 37.43
C ALA A 427 16.24 20.90 38.79
N GLU A 428 15.59 20.55 39.89
CA GLU A 428 15.90 21.01 41.25
C GLU A 428 16.55 19.94 42.12
N VAL A 429 16.41 18.66 41.76
CA VAL A 429 16.96 17.53 42.51
C VAL A 429 18.30 17.08 41.87
N ASP A 430 19.41 17.31 42.58
CA ASP A 430 20.78 16.91 42.19
C ASP A 430 20.99 15.37 42.17
N ASP A 431 19.95 14.59 42.48
CA ASP A 431 19.91 13.11 42.63
C ASP A 431 19.22 12.36 41.47
N GLY A 432 19.36 12.85 40.23
CA GLY A 432 19.51 11.97 39.06
C GLY A 432 18.39 11.00 38.63
N SER A 433 17.21 10.93 39.23
CA SER A 433 16.14 10.03 38.76
C SER A 433 15.21 10.72 37.75
N LEU A 434 15.50 10.52 36.45
CA LEU A 434 14.62 10.88 35.32
C LEU A 434 13.23 10.20 35.38
N ASP A 435 12.96 9.40 36.39
CA ASP A 435 11.75 8.63 36.49
C ASP A 435 10.72 9.27 37.44
N PHE A 436 11.06 10.29 38.23
CA PHE A 436 10.15 10.84 39.26
C PHE A 436 8.80 11.31 38.69
N ASN A 437 8.80 11.98 37.53
CA ASN A 437 7.59 12.43 36.85
C ASN A 437 6.99 11.37 35.92
N ARG A 438 7.61 10.19 35.80
CA ARG A 438 7.17 9.15 34.89
C ARG A 438 5.91 8.48 35.41
N VAL A 439 4.90 8.39 34.56
CA VAL A 439 3.63 7.74 34.84
C VAL A 439 3.47 6.53 33.93
N LYS A 440 3.24 5.38 34.55
CA LYS A 440 2.94 4.12 33.87
C LYS A 440 1.47 4.10 33.44
N GLN A 441 1.24 3.94 32.15
CA GLN A 441 -0.10 3.97 31.56
C GLN A 441 -0.36 2.72 30.73
N ARG A 442 -1.45 2.03 31.04
CA ARG A 442 -2.07 1.06 30.12
C ARG A 442 -3.08 1.78 29.27
N LEU A 443 -3.04 1.53 27.95
CA LEU A 443 -3.99 2.09 26.99
C LEU A 443 -4.54 0.98 26.11
N PHE A 444 -5.86 0.95 25.93
CA PHE A 444 -6.53 0.29 24.82
C PHE A 444 -7.41 1.31 24.11
N ARG A 445 -7.26 1.47 22.79
CA ARG A 445 -8.06 2.39 21.97
C ARG A 445 -8.61 1.66 20.75
N LEU A 446 -9.88 1.94 20.42
CA LEU A 446 -10.56 1.42 19.24
C LEU A 446 -11.41 2.51 18.59
N VAL A 447 -11.16 2.79 17.31
CA VAL A 447 -11.84 3.83 16.53
C VAL A 447 -12.21 3.28 15.15
N PRO A 448 -13.37 2.59 15.01
CA PRO A 448 -13.95 2.32 13.71
C PRO A 448 -14.57 3.61 13.15
N ALA A 449 -14.32 3.92 11.89
CA ALA A 449 -14.85 5.13 11.26
C ALA A 449 -15.31 4.88 9.83
N ILE A 450 -16.39 5.55 9.45
CA ILE A 450 -16.81 5.67 8.06
C ILE A 450 -16.04 6.85 7.47
N THR A 451 -15.34 6.60 6.38
CA THR A 451 -14.41 7.56 5.77
C THR A 451 -14.87 7.92 4.36
N ARG A 452 -14.72 9.18 3.98
CA ARG A 452 -14.95 9.67 2.63
C ARG A 452 -13.70 10.37 2.12
N ARG A 453 -13.14 9.80 1.06
CA ARG A 453 -12.08 10.43 0.29
C ARG A 453 -12.70 11.42 -0.68
N LEU A 454 -12.42 12.70 -0.48
CA LEU A 454 -12.98 13.78 -1.31
C LEU A 454 -12.18 13.92 -2.62
N ASN A 455 -10.87 13.71 -2.54
CA ASN A 455 -9.92 13.66 -3.65
C ASN A 455 -8.64 12.92 -3.17
N SER A 456 -7.59 12.85 -3.99
CA SER A 456 -6.34 12.15 -3.63
C SER A 456 -5.62 12.72 -2.40
N GLN A 457 -5.92 13.96 -2.01
CA GLN A 457 -5.25 14.71 -0.95
C GLN A 457 -6.12 14.91 0.30
N SER A 458 -7.42 14.66 0.24
CA SER A 458 -8.39 15.00 1.29
C SER A 458 -9.20 13.79 1.73
N ARG A 459 -9.24 13.52 3.03
CA ARG A 459 -10.17 12.57 3.65
C ARG A 459 -10.93 13.19 4.82
N PHE A 460 -12.20 12.80 4.93
CA PHE A 460 -13.06 13.09 6.07
C PHE A 460 -13.48 11.76 6.71
N ALA A 461 -13.35 11.62 8.02
CA ALA A 461 -13.75 10.41 8.75
C ALA A 461 -14.65 10.77 9.93
N ILE A 462 -15.61 9.92 10.22
CA ILE A 462 -16.49 10.03 11.38
C ILE A 462 -16.78 8.65 11.97
N GLY A 463 -16.71 8.53 13.29
CA GLY A 463 -16.96 7.26 13.94
C GLY A 463 -17.00 7.34 15.47
N PRO A 464 -17.52 6.30 16.12
CA PRO A 464 -17.40 6.17 17.56
C PRO A 464 -15.96 5.88 17.99
N THR A 465 -15.64 6.22 19.23
CA THR A 465 -14.35 5.92 19.86
C THR A 465 -14.59 5.15 21.16
N PHE A 466 -13.75 4.15 21.44
CA PHE A 466 -13.65 3.55 22.75
C PHE A 466 -12.20 3.61 23.25
N GLU A 467 -12.00 4.05 24.48
CA GLU A 467 -10.71 4.09 25.16
C GLU A 467 -10.83 3.48 26.56
N SER A 468 -9.88 2.64 26.93
CA SER A 468 -9.68 2.17 28.32
C SER A 468 -8.27 2.54 28.73
N ILE A 469 -8.18 3.38 29.76
CA ILE A 469 -6.93 3.96 30.24
C ILE A 469 -6.79 3.65 31.72
N GLN A 470 -5.63 3.15 32.13
CA GLN A 470 -5.37 2.88 33.53
C GLN A 470 -3.98 3.40 33.90
N ILE A 471 -3.93 4.17 34.98
CA ILE A 471 -2.69 4.67 35.56
C ILE A 471 -2.26 3.76 36.70
N GLU A 472 -1.02 3.28 36.67
CA GLU A 472 -0.48 2.44 37.75
C GLU A 472 0.04 3.32 38.90
N ARG A 473 -0.54 3.16 40.10
CA ARG A 473 -0.02 3.79 41.32
C ARG A 473 1.37 3.24 41.64
N THR A 474 2.37 4.05 41.36
CA THR A 474 3.78 3.69 41.57
C THR A 474 4.33 4.55 42.72
N GLY A 475 4.77 3.90 43.80
CA GLY A 475 5.43 4.59 44.92
C GLY A 475 6.66 5.38 44.45
N ASP A 476 6.99 6.46 45.16
CA ASP A 476 8.14 7.34 44.88
C ASP A 476 8.06 8.11 43.54
N ARG A 477 6.84 8.28 43.00
CA ARG A 477 6.55 9.12 41.82
C ARG A 477 5.75 10.35 42.19
N TYR A 478 5.89 11.42 41.41
CA TYR A 478 5.13 12.65 41.60
C TYR A 478 3.62 12.40 41.60
N ILE A 479 3.14 11.54 40.68
CA ILE A 479 1.72 11.18 40.56
C ILE A 479 1.15 10.49 41.82
N ALA A 480 2.00 9.95 42.69
CA ALA A 480 1.60 9.25 43.92
C ALA A 480 1.79 10.07 45.19
N VAL A 481 2.23 11.34 45.09
CA VAL A 481 2.35 12.26 46.24
C VAL A 481 0.95 12.61 46.76
N ASP A 482 0.73 12.53 48.07
CA ASP A 482 -0.60 12.69 48.69
C ASP A 482 -1.33 13.98 48.28
N SER A 483 -0.63 15.10 48.15
CA SER A 483 -1.23 16.36 47.70
C SER A 483 -1.70 16.31 46.25
N VAL A 484 -0.96 15.62 45.38
CA VAL A 484 -1.30 15.43 43.96
C VAL A 484 -2.49 14.45 43.84
N VAL A 485 -2.49 13.39 44.65
CA VAL A 485 -3.62 12.44 44.68
C VAL A 485 -4.88 13.11 45.22
N ALA A 486 -4.76 14.00 46.20
CA ALA A 486 -5.89 14.79 46.70
C ALA A 486 -6.45 15.77 45.65
N GLU A 487 -5.58 16.35 44.81
CA GLU A 487 -5.96 17.26 43.72
C GLU A 487 -6.69 16.52 42.58
N LEU A 488 -6.16 15.39 42.13
CA LEU A 488 -6.71 14.62 41.00
C LEU A 488 -7.86 13.67 41.40
N GLY A 489 -7.93 13.31 42.69
CA GLY A 489 -8.87 12.35 43.28
C GLY A 489 -8.44 10.89 43.12
N GLU A 490 -8.58 10.06 44.16
CA GLU A 490 -8.08 8.65 44.15
C GLU A 490 -8.55 7.79 42.95
N GLY A 491 -9.72 8.08 42.38
CA GLY A 491 -10.30 7.32 41.28
C GLY A 491 -9.57 7.39 39.93
N PHE A 492 -8.58 8.27 39.73
CA PHE A 492 -7.83 8.30 38.46
C PHE A 492 -6.87 7.11 38.29
N PHE A 493 -6.55 6.40 39.37
CA PHE A 493 -5.78 5.15 39.32
C PHE A 493 -6.64 3.94 38.93
N ASP A 494 -7.96 4.07 39.01
CA ASP A 494 -8.87 3.04 38.54
C ASP A 494 -8.82 2.97 37.01
N GLY A 495 -9.22 1.84 36.45
CA GLY A 495 -9.34 1.72 34.99
C GLY A 495 -10.50 2.56 34.50
N GLN A 496 -10.21 3.62 33.75
CA GLN A 496 -11.20 4.57 33.26
C GLN A 496 -11.57 4.24 31.82
N GLU A 497 -12.86 4.21 31.53
CA GLU A 497 -13.40 3.87 30.21
C GLU A 497 -14.16 5.05 29.60
N PHE A 498 -13.86 5.34 28.33
CA PHE A 498 -14.45 6.44 27.60
C PHE A 498 -15.11 5.93 26.33
N LEU A 499 -16.35 6.34 26.11
CA LEU A 499 -17.06 6.21 24.84
C LEU A 499 -17.15 7.59 24.20
N GLY A 500 -17.02 7.70 22.88
CA GLY A 500 -17.04 9.01 22.25
C GLY A 500 -17.42 8.98 20.78
N VAL A 501 -17.43 10.16 20.19
CA VAL A 501 -17.56 10.36 18.75
C VAL A 501 -16.42 11.27 18.30
N GLN A 502 -15.79 10.89 17.19
CA GLN A 502 -14.70 11.63 16.58
C GLN A 502 -15.03 11.96 15.13
N MET A 503 -14.65 13.17 14.71
CA MET A 503 -14.64 13.59 13.31
C MET A 503 -13.24 14.10 12.96
N VAL A 504 -12.68 13.59 11.86
CA VAL A 504 -11.35 13.96 11.38
C VAL A 504 -11.44 14.50 9.96
N LEU A 505 -10.82 15.66 9.70
CA LEU A 505 -10.49 16.16 8.39
C LEU A 505 -8.97 16.16 8.24
N ASP A 506 -8.46 15.43 7.24
CA ASP A 506 -7.02 15.33 6.94
C ASP A 506 -6.81 15.69 5.47
N TYR A 507 -6.07 16.78 5.25
CA TYR A 507 -5.68 17.26 3.92
C TYR A 507 -4.16 17.35 3.84
N ARG A 508 -3.55 16.70 2.85
CA ARG A 508 -2.10 16.73 2.63
C ARG A 508 -1.82 16.87 1.16
N ASN A 509 -1.11 17.92 0.76
CA ASN A 509 -0.70 18.15 -0.62
C ASN A 509 0.79 18.49 -0.63
N MET A 510 1.64 17.46 -0.70
CA MET A 510 3.09 17.58 -0.64
C MET A 510 3.71 16.92 -1.88
N ASP A 511 4.83 17.46 -2.35
CA ASP A 511 5.54 16.95 -3.53
C ASP A 511 6.22 15.60 -3.28
N ASN A 512 6.76 15.38 -2.08
CA ASN A 512 7.25 14.09 -1.63
C ASN A 512 6.77 13.86 -0.17
N PRO A 513 6.08 12.75 0.15
CA PRO A 513 5.60 12.48 1.50
C PRO A 513 6.69 12.29 2.58
N ALA A 514 7.87 11.78 2.19
CA ALA A 514 8.96 11.47 3.12
C ALA A 514 9.94 12.65 3.26
N LEU A 515 10.21 13.37 2.18
CA LEU A 515 11.11 14.53 2.13
C LEU A 515 10.42 15.73 1.44
N PRO A 516 9.39 16.34 2.06
CA PRO A 516 8.65 17.42 1.43
C PRO A 516 9.54 18.65 1.19
N ALA A 517 9.55 19.15 -0.05
CA ALA A 517 10.20 20.41 -0.42
C ALA A 517 9.19 21.49 -0.84
N ARG A 518 7.93 21.10 -1.08
CA ARG A 518 6.83 22.03 -1.29
C ARG A 518 5.50 21.39 -0.92
N GLY A 519 4.63 22.13 -0.25
CA GLY A 519 3.28 21.65 0.01
C GLY A 519 2.67 22.21 1.28
N ILE A 520 1.46 21.77 1.56
CA ILE A 520 0.73 22.09 2.79
C ILE A 520 0.04 20.85 3.37
N GLY A 521 -0.18 20.89 4.68
CA GLY A 521 -0.99 19.92 5.41
C GLY A 521 -1.98 20.65 6.32
N LEU A 522 -3.21 20.15 6.43
CA LEU A 522 -4.21 20.60 7.39
C LEU A 522 -4.81 19.35 8.05
N PHE A 523 -4.75 19.30 9.37
CA PHE A 523 -5.37 18.26 10.17
C PHE A 523 -6.32 18.92 11.18
N VAL A 524 -7.56 18.44 11.25
CA VAL A 524 -8.55 18.86 12.23
C VAL A 524 -9.22 17.61 12.78
N ASP A 525 -9.19 17.47 14.09
CA ASP A 525 -9.78 16.38 14.86
C ASP A 525 -10.66 17.00 15.94
N VAL A 526 -11.96 16.77 15.84
CA VAL A 526 -12.97 17.31 16.76
C VAL A 526 -13.80 16.16 17.27
N GLY A 527 -14.15 16.20 18.56
CA GLY A 527 -14.92 15.12 19.14
C GLY A 527 -15.45 15.42 20.52
N TYR A 528 -16.07 14.39 21.08
CA TYR A 528 -16.59 14.38 22.43
C TYR A 528 -16.26 13.04 23.07
N LYS A 529 -15.77 13.07 24.31
CA LYS A 529 -15.51 11.88 25.12
C LYS A 529 -16.44 11.88 26.32
N HIS A 530 -17.12 10.77 26.51
CA HIS A 530 -17.99 10.48 27.63
C HIS A 530 -17.34 9.43 28.51
N ARG A 531 -17.07 9.76 29.77
CA ARG A 531 -16.56 8.80 30.74
C ARG A 531 -17.72 7.97 31.29
N LEU A 532 -17.57 6.64 31.28
CA LEU A 532 -18.68 5.70 31.53
C LEU A 532 -19.09 5.57 33.00
N ASP A 533 -18.14 5.71 33.92
CA ASP A 533 -18.35 5.55 35.36
C ASP A 533 -18.68 6.87 36.08
N ASP A 534 -18.32 8.00 35.49
CA ASP A 534 -18.67 9.33 36.00
C ASP A 534 -18.78 10.33 34.84
N ILE A 535 -20.05 10.67 34.56
CA ILE A 535 -20.50 11.50 33.43
C ILE A 535 -20.00 12.94 33.49
N ASP A 536 -19.70 13.46 34.69
CA ASP A 536 -19.32 14.86 34.86
C ASP A 536 -17.94 15.12 34.24
N LYS A 537 -17.07 14.09 34.15
CA LYS A 537 -15.81 14.14 33.39
C LYS A 537 -15.93 13.79 31.91
N SER A 538 -16.98 14.27 31.28
CA SER A 538 -17.17 14.17 29.84
C SER A 538 -16.89 15.52 29.18
N PHE A 539 -16.13 15.55 28.09
CA PHE A 539 -15.64 16.80 27.53
C PHE A 539 -15.63 16.80 25.99
N PRO A 540 -15.99 17.94 25.36
CA PRO A 540 -15.70 18.19 23.96
C PRO A 540 -14.23 18.60 23.78
N TYR A 541 -13.66 18.29 22.62
CA TYR A 541 -12.30 18.69 22.29
C TYR A 541 -12.12 19.10 20.82
N LEU A 542 -11.09 19.89 20.57
CA LEU A 542 -10.58 20.25 19.24
C LEU A 542 -9.06 20.12 19.23
N ASN A 543 -8.52 19.42 18.24
CA ASN A 543 -7.11 19.39 17.90
C ASN A 543 -6.96 19.80 16.43
N ALA A 544 -6.17 20.82 16.14
CA ALA A 544 -5.94 21.32 14.80
C ALA A 544 -4.46 21.58 14.55
N SER A 545 -3.99 21.30 13.33
CA SER A 545 -2.66 21.71 12.90
C SER A 545 -2.60 22.04 11.43
N PHE A 546 -1.74 22.99 11.08
CA PHE A 546 -1.43 23.40 9.73
C PHE A 546 0.08 23.30 9.51
N SER A 547 0.51 22.68 8.43
CA SER A 547 1.92 22.57 8.05
C SER A 547 2.13 23.17 6.66
N ALA A 548 3.27 23.82 6.45
CA ALA A 548 3.68 24.35 5.16
C ALA A 548 5.16 24.08 4.89
N TYR A 549 5.47 23.74 3.64
CA TYR A 549 6.81 23.43 3.15
C TYR A 549 7.08 24.27 1.91
N GLN A 550 8.24 24.94 1.88
CA GLN A 550 8.63 25.78 0.75
C GLN A 550 10.15 25.76 0.58
N HIS A 551 10.62 25.30 -0.57
CA HIS A 551 12.00 25.47 -0.98
C HIS A 551 12.31 26.95 -1.23
N LEU A 552 13.49 27.38 -0.79
CA LEU A 552 13.98 28.76 -0.87
C LEU A 552 14.97 28.95 -2.04
N ASP A 553 15.36 27.87 -2.71
CA ASP A 553 16.27 27.86 -3.85
C ASP A 553 15.73 26.99 -5.00
N ARG A 554 16.19 27.26 -6.23
CA ARG A 554 15.73 26.52 -7.42
C ARG A 554 16.12 25.04 -7.42
N ALA A 555 17.24 24.68 -6.78
CA ALA A 555 17.70 23.30 -6.69
C ALA A 555 16.99 22.50 -5.59
N ARG A 556 16.11 23.14 -4.80
CA ARG A 556 15.37 22.54 -3.68
C ARG A 556 16.28 21.97 -2.60
N HIS A 557 17.48 22.55 -2.44
CA HIS A 557 18.41 22.14 -1.40
C HIS A 557 18.07 22.77 -0.05
N LEU A 558 17.50 23.97 -0.04
CA LEU A 558 17.14 24.71 1.15
C LEU A 558 15.62 24.76 1.27
N VAL A 559 15.06 24.14 2.31
CA VAL A 559 13.62 24.07 2.54
C VAL A 559 13.28 24.71 3.88
N PHE A 560 12.35 25.65 3.85
CA PHE A 560 11.67 26.15 5.03
C PHE A 560 10.42 25.28 5.28
N ALA A 561 10.28 24.76 6.49
CA ALA A 561 9.10 24.05 6.92
C ALA A 561 8.58 24.64 8.23
N THR A 562 7.25 24.76 8.36
CA THR A 562 6.61 25.23 9.57
C THR A 562 5.37 24.39 9.86
N ARG A 563 5.12 24.08 11.12
CA ARG A 563 3.86 23.51 11.62
C ARG A 563 3.34 24.39 12.74
N VAL A 564 2.09 24.82 12.63
CA VAL A 564 1.35 25.53 13.68
C VAL A 564 0.26 24.58 14.17
N GLY A 565 0.07 24.46 15.47
CA GLY A 565 -0.99 23.64 16.04
C GLY A 565 -1.67 24.26 17.25
N PHE A 566 -2.89 23.81 17.46
CA PHE A 566 -3.81 24.27 18.48
C PHE A 566 -4.56 23.06 19.05
N GLN A 567 -4.63 22.96 20.35
CA GLN A 567 -5.42 21.97 21.07
C GLN A 567 -6.29 22.69 22.09
N HIS A 568 -7.55 22.29 22.21
CA HIS A 568 -8.49 22.87 23.16
C HIS A 568 -9.42 21.81 23.75
N ARG A 569 -9.69 21.93 25.04
CA ARG A 569 -10.71 21.21 25.82
C ARG A 569 -11.72 22.25 26.26
N PHE A 570 -12.98 22.03 25.91
CA PHE A 570 -14.05 23.01 26.10
C PHE A 570 -14.62 23.02 27.54
N THR A 571 -14.07 22.20 28.42
CA THR A 571 -14.41 22.10 29.85
C THR A 571 -13.14 21.82 30.66
N ASP A 572 -13.20 21.98 31.98
CA ASP A 572 -12.14 21.59 32.94
C ASP A 572 -12.21 20.12 33.36
N GLU A 573 -13.30 19.44 32.98
CA GLU A 573 -13.64 18.11 33.47
C GLU A 573 -12.95 16.96 32.69
N TYR A 574 -11.71 17.16 32.25
CA TYR A 574 -10.91 16.13 31.57
C TYR A 574 -9.85 15.54 32.50
N GLU A 575 -9.43 14.31 32.25
CA GLU A 575 -8.29 13.73 32.98
C GLU A 575 -6.97 14.28 32.45
N PHE A 576 -5.93 14.42 33.29
CA PHE A 576 -4.69 15.09 32.90
C PHE A 576 -4.05 14.53 31.62
N TYR A 577 -4.14 13.22 31.40
CA TYR A 577 -3.59 12.54 30.22
C TYR A 577 -4.42 12.79 28.94
N GLN A 578 -5.58 13.44 29.05
CA GLN A 578 -6.43 13.90 27.95
C GLN A 578 -6.28 15.40 27.67
N GLY A 579 -5.58 16.17 28.52
CA GLY A 579 -5.43 17.62 28.38
C GLY A 579 -4.74 18.05 27.07
N ALA A 580 -4.81 19.35 26.77
CA ALA A 580 -3.99 19.97 25.74
C ALA A 580 -2.55 20.11 26.24
N THR A 581 -1.55 19.79 25.43
CA THR A 581 -0.16 19.68 25.92
C THR A 581 0.88 20.35 25.05
N LEU A 582 1.97 20.79 25.67
CA LEU A 582 3.27 20.90 25.02
C LEU A 582 4.09 19.65 25.37
N SER A 583 4.31 18.80 24.38
CA SER A 583 4.84 17.45 24.57
C SER A 583 6.10 17.21 23.74
N GLY A 584 7.12 16.70 24.44
CA GLY A 584 8.35 16.15 23.88
C GLY A 584 8.16 14.99 22.90
N PRO A 585 9.26 14.45 22.35
CA PRO A 585 9.22 13.31 21.44
C PRO A 585 8.44 12.09 22.00
N GLY A 586 7.60 11.50 21.16
CA GLY A 586 6.71 10.40 21.52
C GLY A 586 5.37 10.47 20.79
N PRO A 587 4.36 9.74 21.27
CA PRO A 587 2.97 9.95 20.88
C PRO A 587 2.58 11.42 21.15
N ASP A 588 1.92 12.06 20.18
CA ASP A 588 1.44 13.46 20.26
C ASP A 588 2.53 14.55 20.36
N ALA A 589 3.76 14.24 19.95
CA ALA A 589 4.88 15.17 20.01
C ALA A 589 4.63 16.48 19.22
N ASN A 590 4.78 17.61 19.93
CA ASN A 590 4.62 18.93 19.35
C ASN A 590 5.69 19.95 19.77
N PHE A 591 6.63 19.58 20.65
CA PHE A 591 7.67 20.48 21.15
C PHE A 591 8.98 19.75 21.47
N ARG A 592 10.09 20.02 20.76
CA ARG A 592 11.31 19.17 20.81
C ARG A 592 12.19 19.35 22.04
N GLY A 593 12.16 20.53 22.66
CA GLY A 593 13.06 20.90 23.75
C GLY A 593 12.69 20.33 25.12
N PHE A 594 11.56 19.63 25.22
CA PHE A 594 11.05 19.11 26.50
C PHE A 594 10.88 17.60 26.49
N ARG A 595 10.59 17.05 27.67
CA ARG A 595 10.13 15.68 27.84
C ARG A 595 8.67 15.56 27.41
N ARG A 596 8.23 14.34 27.16
CA ARG A 596 6.82 14.04 26.84
C ARG A 596 5.90 14.61 27.93
N ASN A 597 4.75 15.17 27.53
CA ASN A 597 3.72 15.75 28.41
C ASN A 597 4.26 16.76 29.45
N ARG A 598 5.15 17.68 29.04
CA ARG A 598 5.80 18.60 29.99
C ARG A 598 4.82 19.62 30.58
N PHE A 599 3.93 20.17 29.77
CA PHE A 599 2.90 21.13 30.20
C PHE A 599 1.54 20.64 29.74
N ILE A 600 0.52 20.78 30.59
CA ILE A 600 -0.83 20.25 30.39
C ILE A 600 -1.86 21.29 30.83
N GLY A 601 -2.89 21.54 30.03
CA GLY A 601 -3.98 22.44 30.38
C GLY A 601 -5.18 22.32 29.43
N ASN A 602 -6.08 23.30 29.48
CA ASN A 602 -7.27 23.34 28.63
C ASN A 602 -6.91 23.63 27.18
N THR A 603 -5.94 24.53 26.98
CA THR A 603 -5.55 25.00 25.65
C THR A 603 -4.04 24.89 25.49
N ALA A 604 -3.59 24.49 24.32
CA ALA A 604 -2.18 24.55 23.94
C ALA A 604 -2.04 25.10 22.53
N PHE A 605 -1.06 25.98 22.34
CA PHE A 605 -0.64 26.47 21.04
C PHE A 605 0.84 26.20 20.87
N TYR A 606 1.24 25.78 19.68
CA TYR A 606 2.64 25.59 19.34
C TYR A 606 2.91 25.95 17.88
N GLN A 607 4.14 26.38 17.60
CA GLN A 607 4.68 26.47 16.27
C GLN A 607 6.09 25.87 16.23
N ASN A 608 6.30 24.95 15.30
CA ASN A 608 7.58 24.35 14.96
C ASN A 608 8.08 24.95 13.65
N ILE A 609 9.34 25.36 13.60
CA ILE A 609 10.00 25.87 12.39
C ILE A 609 11.26 25.04 12.15
N ASP A 610 11.46 24.65 10.89
CA ASP A 610 12.67 23.98 10.40
C ASP A 610 13.23 24.72 9.18
N LEU A 611 14.55 24.87 9.16
CA LEU A 611 15.33 25.17 7.97
C LEU A 611 16.18 23.94 7.64
N ARG A 612 15.86 23.26 6.55
CA ARG A 612 16.47 22.01 6.13
C ARG A 612 17.40 22.27 4.94
N LEU A 613 18.67 21.88 5.06
CA LEU A 613 19.66 22.02 4.00
C LEU A 613 20.14 20.64 3.56
N LYS A 614 19.86 20.29 2.29
CA LYS A 614 20.42 19.14 1.60
C LYS A 614 21.87 19.46 1.24
N LEU A 615 22.80 18.64 1.75
CA LEU A 615 24.24 18.80 1.54
C LEU A 615 24.75 17.96 0.38
N VAL A 616 24.25 16.72 0.28
CA VAL A 616 24.65 15.76 -0.75
C VAL A 616 23.41 15.07 -1.29
N SER A 617 23.31 14.95 -2.61
CA SER A 617 22.30 14.13 -3.28
C SER A 617 22.89 13.32 -4.42
N SER A 618 22.37 12.13 -4.60
CA SER A 618 22.59 11.32 -5.81
C SER A 618 21.44 11.52 -6.77
N GLU A 619 21.75 11.95 -8.00
CA GLU A 619 20.80 12.03 -9.11
C GLU A 619 20.65 10.69 -9.85
N ASN A 620 21.30 9.62 -9.38
CA ASN A 620 21.20 8.31 -10.00
C ASN A 620 19.76 7.77 -9.87
N PRO A 621 19.02 7.55 -10.97
CA PRO A 621 17.64 7.09 -10.92
C PRO A 621 17.45 5.71 -10.28
N THR A 622 18.50 4.88 -10.27
CA THR A 622 18.49 3.53 -9.69
C THR A 622 18.74 3.52 -8.19
N LEU A 623 19.56 4.45 -7.69
CA LEU A 623 19.98 4.55 -6.28
C LEU A 623 20.04 6.03 -5.85
N PRO A 624 18.89 6.75 -5.83
CA PRO A 624 18.86 8.10 -5.31
C PRO A 624 19.08 8.07 -3.79
N PHE A 625 19.73 9.08 -3.26
CA PHE A 625 19.81 9.31 -1.82
C PHE A 625 20.08 10.77 -1.54
N SER A 626 19.67 11.24 -0.38
CA SER A 626 19.89 12.60 0.10
C SER A 626 20.48 12.58 1.51
N VAL A 627 21.47 13.43 1.79
CA VAL A 627 22.02 13.69 3.13
C VAL A 627 21.93 15.19 3.40
N GLY A 628 21.57 15.58 4.61
CA GLY A 628 21.53 16.98 4.97
C GLY A 628 21.54 17.27 6.46
N ILE A 629 21.41 18.56 6.76
CA ILE A 629 21.28 19.11 8.11
C ILE A 629 19.93 19.81 8.25
N THR A 630 19.47 19.96 9.49
CA THR A 630 18.29 20.76 9.84
C THR A 630 18.63 21.66 11.01
N GLY A 631 18.24 22.94 10.96
CA GLY A 631 18.13 23.81 12.12
C GLY A 631 16.66 24.05 12.44
N GLY A 632 16.28 24.13 13.71
CA GLY A 632 14.88 24.31 14.08
C GLY A 632 14.67 25.19 15.30
N PHE A 633 13.47 25.77 15.38
CA PHE A 633 12.99 26.60 16.48
C PHE A 633 11.52 26.26 16.77
N ASP A 634 11.21 26.01 18.03
CA ASP A 634 9.86 25.76 18.52
C ASP A 634 9.47 26.88 19.49
N HIS A 635 8.21 27.29 19.48
CA HIS A 635 7.64 28.11 20.55
C HIS A 635 6.17 27.78 20.76
N GLY A 636 5.69 28.00 21.97
CA GLY A 636 4.35 27.58 22.34
C GLY A 636 4.02 27.90 23.79
N ARG A 637 2.75 27.69 24.13
CA ARG A 637 2.21 27.97 25.45
C ARG A 637 1.03 27.06 25.75
N VAL A 638 0.85 26.75 27.03
CA VAL A 638 -0.35 26.13 27.57
C VAL A 638 -1.15 27.16 28.37
N TRP A 639 -2.47 27.00 28.42
CA TRP A 639 -3.36 27.75 29.29
C TRP A 639 -4.23 26.78 30.07
N LEU A 640 -4.29 26.97 31.38
CA LEU A 640 -5.20 26.31 32.30
C LEU A 640 -6.21 27.34 32.82
N GLU A 641 -7.48 26.97 32.95
CA GLU A 641 -8.50 27.85 33.52
C GLU A 641 -8.12 28.26 34.96
N GLY A 642 -8.19 29.56 35.26
CA GLY A 642 -7.79 30.12 36.56
C GLY A 642 -6.29 30.39 36.76
N GLU A 643 -5.42 30.01 35.81
CA GLU A 643 -3.98 30.31 35.85
C GLU A 643 -3.66 31.65 35.16
N ASP A 644 -2.97 32.56 35.87
CA ASP A 644 -2.45 33.82 35.34
C ASP A 644 -0.94 33.70 35.04
N SER A 645 -0.63 33.05 33.92
CA SER A 645 0.74 32.93 33.40
C SER A 645 0.93 33.89 32.23
N ASP A 646 2.15 34.39 31.98
CA ASP A 646 2.51 35.06 30.72
C ASP A 646 3.68 34.37 29.98
N THR A 647 4.07 33.18 30.48
CA THR A 647 5.26 32.47 30.03
C THR A 647 5.06 31.84 28.66
N TRP A 648 5.89 32.22 27.69
CA TRP A 648 6.02 31.52 26.42
C TRP A 648 7.24 30.63 26.43
N HIS A 649 7.03 29.34 26.16
CA HIS A 649 8.12 28.39 26.08
C HIS A 649 8.73 28.39 24.68
N TYR A 650 10.05 28.18 24.62
CA TYR A 650 10.77 28.05 23.36
C TYR A 650 11.80 26.91 23.41
N ALA A 651 12.14 26.38 22.25
CA ALA A 651 13.26 25.47 22.06
C ALA A 651 13.98 25.75 20.74
N TYR A 652 15.28 25.49 20.69
CA TYR A 652 16.07 25.60 19.47
C TYR A 652 17.07 24.45 19.37
N GLY A 653 17.46 24.10 18.15
CA GLY A 653 18.31 22.96 17.93
C GLY A 653 18.58 22.66 16.47
N GLY A 654 19.12 21.47 16.24
CA GLY A 654 19.40 21.01 14.89
C GLY A 654 19.74 19.53 14.84
N GLY A 655 19.93 19.01 13.63
CA GLY A 655 20.18 17.59 13.41
C GLY A 655 20.77 17.28 12.05
N LEU A 656 21.14 16.01 11.90
CA LEU A 656 21.58 15.38 10.66
C LEU A 656 20.47 14.45 10.17
N TRP A 657 20.29 14.39 8.86
CA TRP A 657 19.33 13.47 8.26
C TRP A 657 19.88 12.79 7.01
N PHE A 658 19.39 11.57 6.78
CA PHE A 658 19.70 10.74 5.63
C PHE A 658 18.42 10.16 5.06
N SER A 659 18.22 10.28 3.74
CA SER A 659 17.09 9.72 3.02
C SER A 659 17.59 8.80 1.91
N PRO A 660 17.65 7.48 2.15
CA PRO A 660 17.93 6.52 1.09
C PRO A 660 16.69 6.38 0.19
N PHE A 661 16.92 6.33 -1.12
CA PHE A 661 15.89 6.25 -2.16
C PHE A 661 14.88 7.40 -2.17
N ASP A 662 15.11 8.47 -1.40
CA ASP A 662 14.13 9.54 -1.13
C ASP A 662 12.74 9.02 -0.66
N MET A 663 12.70 7.83 -0.04
CA MET A 663 11.47 7.13 0.39
C MET A 663 11.17 7.23 1.88
N PHE A 664 12.20 7.39 2.71
CA PHE A 664 12.08 7.57 4.16
C PHE A 664 13.25 8.40 4.66
N VAL A 665 13.17 8.95 5.87
CA VAL A 665 14.22 9.82 6.42
C VAL A 665 14.64 9.29 7.78
N VAL A 666 15.93 9.06 7.98
CA VAL A 666 16.51 8.86 9.32
C VAL A 666 17.01 10.22 9.78
N ASN A 667 16.50 10.72 10.90
CA ASN A 667 16.86 12.02 11.47
C ASN A 667 17.39 11.84 12.89
N ALA A 668 18.56 12.41 13.17
CA ALA A 668 19.15 12.48 14.50
C ALA A 668 19.32 13.96 14.89
N SER A 669 18.72 14.38 15.99
CA SER A 669 18.65 15.80 16.37
C SER A 669 18.87 16.04 17.85
N ILE A 670 19.38 17.23 18.18
CA ILE A 670 19.52 17.76 19.54
C ILE A 670 18.81 19.11 19.65
N PHE A 671 17.95 19.26 20.66
CA PHE A 671 17.20 20.49 20.94
C PHE A 671 17.35 20.90 22.40
N ARG A 672 17.38 22.20 22.66
CA ARG A 672 17.45 22.78 24.01
C ARG A 672 16.24 23.69 24.23
N GLY A 673 15.48 23.42 25.28
CA GLY A 673 14.40 24.28 25.75
C GLY A 673 14.88 25.41 26.68
N ASP A 674 14.01 26.37 26.93
CA ASP A 674 14.15 27.39 27.99
C ASP A 674 14.32 26.79 29.41
N GLY A 675 13.85 25.57 29.63
CA GLY A 675 14.14 24.72 30.80
C GLY A 675 15.59 24.19 30.88
N LYS A 676 16.49 24.69 30.02
CA LYS A 676 17.96 24.51 30.01
C LYS A 676 18.49 23.09 29.77
N ALA A 677 17.66 22.06 29.65
CA ALA A 677 18.08 20.69 29.32
C ALA A 677 18.22 20.43 27.81
N ASN A 678 19.22 19.64 27.43
CA ASN A 678 19.38 19.16 26.05
C ASN A 678 18.59 17.86 25.83
N ARG A 679 17.91 17.74 24.69
CA ARG A 679 17.09 16.59 24.31
C ARG A 679 17.60 16.01 23.00
N ILE A 680 17.98 14.74 23.03
CA ILE A 680 18.45 13.99 21.86
C ILE A 680 17.30 13.10 21.38
N ASN A 681 17.08 13.06 20.07
CA ASN A 681 16.03 12.26 19.45
C ASN A 681 16.53 11.64 18.14
N VAL A 682 16.17 10.39 17.88
CA VAL A 682 16.44 9.68 16.62
C VAL A 682 15.15 9.06 16.09
N THR A 683 14.74 9.48 14.88
CA THR A 683 13.43 9.14 14.28
C THR A 683 13.55 8.73 12.81
N GLY A 684 12.58 7.93 12.36
CA GLY A 684 12.39 7.53 10.95
C GLY A 684 11.60 8.54 10.09
N ALA A 685 11.53 9.79 10.52
CA ALA A 685 10.93 10.91 9.80
C ALA A 685 11.49 12.23 10.36
N PHE A 686 11.18 13.36 9.71
CA PHE A 686 11.28 14.68 10.35
C PHE A 686 10.35 14.77 11.56
N PHE A 687 10.55 15.77 12.41
CA PHE A 687 9.80 15.91 13.67
C PHE A 687 8.29 16.06 13.48
N PHE A 688 7.86 16.66 12.35
CA PHE A 688 6.47 17.00 12.10
C PHE A 688 6.07 16.86 10.64
#